data_AF-A0A9D8XA04-F1
#
_entry.id   AF-A0A9D8XA04-F1
#
_cell.length_a   1.000
_cell.length_b   1.000
_cell.length_c   1.000
_cell.angle_alpha   90.00
_cell.angle_beta   90.00
_cell.angle_gamma   90.00
#
_symmetry.space_group_name_H-M   'P 1'
#
loop_
_entity.id
_entity.type
_entity.pdbx_description
1 polymer ?
#
loop_
_entity_poly.entity_id
_entity_poly.type
_entity_poly.pdbx_seq_one_letter_code
_entity_poly.pdbx_strand_id
1 'polypeptide(L)'
;MKFKIFTLAAIMCATMAWGQVTPEKAAQMRTKAEMEYFNLESVRSAYKDFCKSSSYDAAAYGAKLQALEKLCAQGSNASAEEIVKLKREILLSNPLLDNAKVIVGRYKIGDKARSVMAPSLGTQNNNWSNQSSSSRSGFDAEIAELSNLRGDVQSRTIYKPEHSTSVTDLLLHWDGERILFTAADKNKRWGVYEVNRDGSGMHKVIKSEEPDLEFFDAAYMPSGRIIAMSNIGYQGVPCVNGSDQVGNMISYEPSTGAMRRMTFDQDANWHPRVMNNGRLMYVRWEYTDLTHYYSRFVMHANPDGTETKALYGSGGWFPNSIFDVQPLPGGANTFVGIISGHHGIARSGRLILFDPSMGRKETKGMIQEMPFSKREITPIIKDELVNGVWPQFIKPYPVSDKYFLVTAKLTEESLWGIYLVDVYDNMTLVAEFEGEGLINPIIVNKRPTPPIIPDRIKPNDKEATVFIQDIYQGEGLPGVPVGTVKKLRVFAYEYTYVTSESDHIAQGIQSGWDIKRNLGEVDVEPDGSAIFKIPANTPVSFQPLDEEGRAIQWMRSWVTGMPGEVLSCVGCHEDQNSLPMPKRVMASTKAPAQLQTPEGGVRSFTYQLEIQPILDRNCVACHNENGAKPDFRGGITDIDVRDAQQGSYSTPARRAESGRLDLTQSYLNLHPYVNRQGPEADIYVMKPYEYHASTSELVRILKAGHHGVELTDKEWRTLYNWIDFNAPHHGRFVHNKVWYCDTDQYTRRIELANKYANGAGVEWKRELEEYAKWVEEHKQPAKEVKEPAKPNYKDLKSKKFPFTAEQAREMAEKYGQTRRTIEIAPGVKMTFVRIPAGTFIMGNNHRGLTNAPESVVKISKPFWMSETEVTNRQYNVFDPKHDSRFTAQFWKDHVGPGYAANRPEQPVTRISWNQATEFCKAISAKCGVEITLPTEAQWEWACRSGSDTDFWYGDLNSDFAKNENLADQSLRKMAVSGVDPQPVAESNWVYKYYTYMPREDSVNDGTMTIADVAKYAPNAWGLYDMHGNVAEFTRTTYAPYPYKGEPAVGDDKVIRGGAWDSHPKNGTAYFRKSYLAWQPANNVGFRVVIEE
;
A
#
# COMPACT_ATOMS: atom_id res chain seq x y z
N MET A 1 35.80 -1.80 -3.19
CA MET A 1 36.14 -2.53 -1.93
C MET A 1 37.57 -2.18 -1.50
N LYS A 2 37.76 -1.15 -0.67
CA LYS A 2 38.97 -0.84 0.14
C LYS A 2 38.82 0.57 0.72
N PHE A 3 37.87 0.76 1.65
CA PHE A 3 37.80 1.94 2.55
C PHE A 3 36.78 1.64 3.67
N LYS A 4 37.03 0.61 4.47
CA LYS A 4 36.34 0.35 5.75
C LYS A 4 37.26 -0.48 6.66
N ILE A 5 38.36 0.12 7.13
CA ILE A 5 39.20 -0.47 8.20
C ILE A 5 39.45 0.51 9.37
N PHE A 6 39.06 1.79 9.27
CA PHE A 6 39.33 2.76 10.35
C PHE A 6 38.15 3.11 11.28
N THR A 7 37.02 2.38 11.22
CA THR A 7 35.87 2.64 12.11
C THR A 7 35.38 1.41 12.88
N LEU A 8 36.18 0.33 12.92
CA LEU A 8 35.88 -0.86 13.74
C LEU A 8 36.69 -0.93 15.05
N ALA A 9 37.76 -0.15 15.17
CA ALA A 9 38.55 -0.10 16.42
C ALA A 9 37.95 0.81 17.50
N ALA A 10 37.08 1.78 17.13
CA ALA A 10 36.42 2.66 18.11
C ALA A 10 35.13 2.06 18.71
N ILE A 11 34.56 1.04 18.07
CA ILE A 11 33.35 0.35 18.56
C ILE A 11 33.70 -0.93 19.34
N MET A 12 34.86 -1.55 19.08
CA MET A 12 35.35 -2.70 19.84
C MET A 12 36.06 -2.36 21.17
N CYS A 13 36.25 -1.08 21.52
CA CYS A 13 36.82 -0.66 22.79
C CYS A 13 35.82 -0.04 23.79
N ALA A 14 34.51 -0.04 23.49
CA ALA A 14 33.47 0.41 24.42
C ALA A 14 32.76 -0.74 25.17
N THR A 15 33.32 -1.96 25.13
CA THR A 15 33.04 -3.02 26.13
C THR A 15 33.91 -2.81 27.37
N MET A 16 33.88 -1.61 27.94
CA MET A 16 34.39 -1.37 29.29
C MET A 16 33.23 -1.57 30.26
N ALA A 17 33.42 -2.55 31.14
CA ALA A 17 32.62 -2.87 32.32
C ALA A 17 31.56 -1.81 32.71
N TRP A 18 30.29 -2.10 32.43
CA TRP A 18 29.19 -1.48 33.16
C TRP A 18 29.28 -1.97 34.61
N GLY A 19 30.06 -1.27 35.44
CA GLY A 19 29.98 -1.45 36.88
C GLY A 19 28.55 -1.18 37.35
N GLN A 20 28.10 -1.86 38.41
CA GLN A 20 26.78 -1.66 38.99
C GLN A 20 26.50 -0.17 39.20
N VAL A 21 25.44 0.36 38.59
CA VAL A 21 25.00 1.75 38.81
C VAL A 21 24.59 1.86 40.27
N THR A 22 25.23 2.76 41.02
CA THR A 22 24.89 2.96 42.43
C THR A 22 23.45 3.51 42.55
N PRO A 23 22.73 3.21 43.65
CA PRO A 23 21.37 3.74 43.86
C PRO A 23 21.28 5.26 43.73
N GLU A 24 22.30 5.99 44.20
CA GLU A 24 22.41 7.45 44.07
C GLU A 24 22.49 7.90 42.61
N LYS A 25 23.37 7.29 41.81
CA LYS A 25 23.50 7.59 40.39
C LYS A 25 22.21 7.26 39.63
N ALA A 26 21.57 6.14 39.96
CA ALA A 26 20.27 5.76 39.40
C ALA A 26 19.17 6.79 39.72
N ALA A 27 19.13 7.31 40.95
CA ALA A 27 18.19 8.36 41.35
C ALA A 27 18.45 9.70 40.63
N GLN A 28 19.72 10.09 40.46
CA GLN A 28 20.09 11.30 39.71
C GLN A 28 19.70 11.21 38.23
N MET A 29 19.98 10.07 37.59
CA MET A 29 19.61 9.83 36.18
C MET A 29 18.10 9.90 35.98
N ARG A 30 17.33 9.29 36.88
CA ARG A 30 15.86 9.33 36.88
C ARG A 30 15.33 10.75 37.03
N THR A 31 15.82 11.48 38.04
CA THR A 31 15.43 12.87 38.30
C THR A 31 15.69 13.75 37.07
N LYS A 32 16.86 13.58 36.45
CA LYS A 32 17.20 14.29 35.21
C LYS A 32 16.20 13.98 34.09
N ALA A 33 15.92 12.70 33.84
CA ALA A 33 14.97 12.29 32.79
C ALA A 33 13.55 12.81 33.06
N GLU A 34 13.05 12.77 34.30
CA GLU A 34 11.72 13.30 34.63
C GLU A 34 11.61 14.82 34.52
N MET A 35 12.71 15.54 34.78
CA MET A 35 12.78 16.99 34.60
C MET A 35 12.75 17.42 33.14
N GLU A 36 13.25 16.59 32.20
CA GLU A 36 13.14 16.85 30.76
C GLU A 36 11.68 16.90 30.29
N TYR A 37 10.77 16.20 30.99
CA TYR A 37 9.33 16.17 30.74
C TYR A 37 8.53 16.86 31.87
N PHE A 38 9.12 17.88 32.50
CA PHE A 38 8.42 18.71 33.48
C PHE A 38 7.85 19.98 32.84
N ASN A 39 6.55 20.22 33.06
CA ASN A 39 5.89 21.48 32.73
C ASN A 39 4.90 21.86 33.83
N LEU A 40 5.11 23.01 34.47
CA LEU A 40 4.27 23.49 35.55
C LEU A 40 2.82 23.77 35.11
N GLU A 41 2.60 24.26 33.88
CA GLU A 41 1.27 24.51 33.32
C GLU A 41 0.49 23.20 33.13
N SER A 42 1.18 22.13 32.72
CA SER A 42 0.62 20.78 32.60
C SER A 42 0.18 20.24 33.96
N VAL A 43 1.01 20.41 35.01
CA VAL A 43 0.66 20.00 36.39
C VAL A 43 -0.56 20.77 36.89
N ARG A 44 -0.62 22.10 36.64
CA ARG A 44 -1.78 22.93 36.99
C ARG A 44 -3.06 22.45 36.29
N SER A 45 -2.96 22.08 35.02
CA SER A 45 -4.09 21.63 34.21
C SER A 45 -4.66 20.31 34.74
N ALA A 46 -3.80 19.33 35.04
CA ALA A 46 -4.20 18.09 35.69
C ALA A 46 -4.81 18.32 37.08
N TYR A 47 -4.18 19.15 37.93
CA TYR A 47 -4.72 19.50 39.26
C TYR A 47 -6.11 20.14 39.16
N LYS A 48 -6.32 21.06 38.22
CA LYS A 48 -7.63 21.68 37.98
C LYS A 48 -8.69 20.66 37.56
N ASP A 49 -8.30 19.65 36.79
CA ASP A 49 -9.18 18.56 36.41
C ASP A 49 -9.50 17.64 37.60
N PHE A 50 -8.51 17.33 38.45
CA PHE A 50 -8.73 16.57 39.69
C PHE A 50 -9.71 17.27 40.65
N CYS A 51 -9.64 18.60 40.76
CA CYS A 51 -10.54 19.42 41.57
C CYS A 51 -12.01 19.35 41.15
N LYS A 52 -12.33 18.81 39.96
CA LYS A 52 -13.72 18.55 39.55
C LYS A 52 -14.32 17.35 40.27
N SER A 53 -13.49 16.45 40.81
CA SER A 53 -13.95 15.33 41.62
C SER A 53 -14.29 15.80 43.02
N SER A 54 -15.50 15.50 43.49
CA SER A 54 -15.95 15.83 44.85
C SER A 54 -15.18 15.11 45.95
N SER A 55 -14.52 13.99 45.62
CA SER A 55 -13.69 13.20 46.55
C SER A 55 -12.24 13.68 46.64
N TYR A 56 -11.85 14.71 45.87
CA TYR A 56 -10.47 15.18 45.83
C TYR A 56 -10.16 16.21 46.92
N ASP A 57 -9.09 16.00 47.68
CA ASP A 57 -8.61 16.95 48.70
C ASP A 57 -7.89 18.14 48.04
N ALA A 58 -8.67 19.03 47.44
CA ALA A 58 -8.15 20.19 46.74
C ALA A 58 -7.30 21.11 47.64
N ALA A 59 -7.61 21.20 48.95
CA ALA A 59 -6.89 22.05 49.89
C ALA A 59 -5.47 21.53 50.15
N ALA A 60 -5.33 20.24 50.49
CA ALA A 60 -4.02 19.65 50.79
C ALA A 60 -3.08 19.68 49.57
N TYR A 61 -3.58 19.26 48.39
CA TYR A 61 -2.76 19.24 47.18
C TYR A 61 -2.59 20.64 46.55
N GLY A 62 -3.50 21.57 46.82
CA GLY A 62 -3.35 22.98 46.45
C GLY A 62 -2.17 23.63 47.17
N ALA A 63 -1.96 23.33 48.45
CA ALA A 63 -0.78 23.78 49.18
C ALA A 63 0.53 23.23 48.59
N LYS A 64 0.54 21.96 48.14
CA LYS A 64 1.69 21.36 47.46
C LYS A 64 1.95 21.98 46.08
N LEU A 65 0.90 22.29 45.33
CA LEU A 65 1.02 23.01 44.07
C LEU A 65 1.62 24.40 44.29
N GLN A 66 1.17 25.15 45.29
CA GLN A 66 1.78 26.44 45.64
C GLN A 66 3.25 26.31 46.05
N ALA A 67 3.62 25.24 46.76
CA ALA A 67 5.02 24.96 47.10
C ALA A 67 5.85 24.68 45.84
N LEU A 68 5.33 23.88 44.90
CA LEU A 68 5.95 23.61 43.61
C LEU A 68 6.13 24.90 42.79
N GLU A 69 5.11 25.75 42.74
CA GLU A 69 5.17 27.04 42.03
C GLU A 69 6.25 27.97 42.62
N LYS A 70 6.33 28.05 43.95
CA LYS A 70 7.38 28.81 44.65
C LYS A 70 8.77 28.25 44.36
N LEU A 71 8.91 26.92 44.32
CA LEU A 71 10.16 26.27 44.01
C LEU A 71 10.59 26.55 42.56
N CYS A 72 9.68 26.43 41.59
CA CYS A 72 9.96 26.77 40.19
C CYS A 72 10.32 28.25 39.99
N ALA A 73 9.77 29.16 40.81
CA ALA A 73 10.12 30.58 40.76
C ALA A 73 11.58 30.87 41.17
N GLN A 74 12.28 29.91 41.80
CA GLN A 74 13.71 30.04 42.15
C GLN A 74 14.65 29.83 40.95
N GLY A 75 14.13 29.44 39.78
CA GLY A 75 14.91 29.25 38.55
C GLY A 75 15.99 28.18 38.72
N SER A 76 17.24 28.50 38.36
CA SER A 76 18.38 27.57 38.41
C SER A 76 18.76 27.10 39.82
N ASN A 77 18.27 27.77 40.87
CA ASN A 77 18.54 27.40 42.26
C ASN A 77 17.53 26.36 42.80
N ALA A 78 16.50 26.01 42.03
CA ALA A 78 15.48 25.05 42.44
C ALA A 78 16.02 23.62 42.48
N SER A 79 15.71 22.86 43.53
CA SER A 79 16.05 21.44 43.61
C SER A 79 15.19 20.63 42.63
N ALA A 80 15.84 20.01 41.64
CA ALA A 80 15.20 19.11 40.69
C ALA A 80 14.52 17.91 41.38
N GLU A 81 15.16 17.37 42.42
CA GLU A 81 14.64 16.24 43.20
C GLU A 81 13.34 16.61 43.92
N GLU A 82 13.29 17.81 44.53
CA GLU A 82 12.09 18.31 45.20
C GLU A 82 10.97 18.65 44.20
N ILE A 83 11.30 19.19 43.02
CA ILE A 83 10.33 19.43 41.93
C ILE A 83 9.70 18.12 41.50
N VAL A 84 10.51 17.11 41.16
CA VAL A 84 10.03 15.78 40.73
C VAL A 84 9.19 15.13 41.83
N LYS A 85 9.61 15.23 43.09
CA LYS A 85 8.85 14.73 44.24
C LYS A 85 7.48 15.39 44.35
N LEU A 86 7.40 16.73 44.36
CA LEU A 86 6.14 17.45 44.46
C LEU A 86 5.23 17.21 43.26
N LYS A 87 5.80 17.20 42.03
CA LYS A 87 5.10 16.80 40.79
C LYS A 87 4.46 15.42 40.96
N ARG A 88 5.23 14.43 41.41
CA ARG A 88 4.75 13.06 41.61
C ARG A 88 3.64 13.00 42.66
N GLU A 89 3.81 13.67 43.81
CA GLU A 89 2.80 13.72 44.87
C GLU A 89 1.48 14.35 44.40
N ILE A 90 1.55 15.41 43.59
CA ILE A 90 0.37 16.07 43.02
C ILE A 90 -0.27 15.19 41.94
N LEU A 91 0.49 14.66 40.99
CA LEU A 91 -0.09 13.93 39.85
C LEU A 91 -0.61 12.54 40.23
N LEU A 92 0.04 11.83 41.16
CA LEU A 92 -0.47 10.55 41.67
C LEU A 92 -1.62 10.71 42.65
N SER A 93 -1.91 11.94 43.12
CA SER A 93 -3.13 12.24 43.87
C SER A 93 -4.41 12.14 43.03
N ASN A 94 -4.28 11.88 41.72
CA ASN A 94 -5.40 11.61 40.82
C ASN A 94 -6.44 10.70 41.50
N PRO A 95 -7.71 11.14 41.61
CA PRO A 95 -8.78 10.37 42.23
C PRO A 95 -8.97 8.97 41.63
N LEU A 96 -8.65 8.79 40.34
CA LEU A 96 -8.75 7.51 39.64
C LEU A 96 -7.70 6.48 40.08
N LEU A 97 -6.67 6.92 40.81
CA LEU A 97 -5.62 6.08 41.38
C LEU A 97 -5.77 5.89 42.90
N ASP A 98 -6.83 6.42 43.51
CA ASP A 98 -7.03 6.31 44.95
C ASP A 98 -7.21 4.87 45.40
N ASN A 99 -6.30 4.38 46.24
CA ASN A 99 -6.22 2.96 46.65
C ASN A 99 -6.19 1.96 45.48
N ALA A 100 -5.85 2.40 44.28
CA ALA A 100 -5.80 1.55 43.11
C ALA A 100 -4.65 0.53 43.24
N LYS A 101 -4.90 -0.67 42.71
CA LYS A 101 -3.88 -1.67 42.47
C LYS A 101 -3.67 -1.83 40.97
N VAL A 102 -2.46 -2.20 40.57
CA VAL A 102 -2.11 -2.37 39.16
C VAL A 102 -1.48 -3.74 38.96
N ILE A 103 -2.02 -4.53 38.03
CA ILE A 103 -1.39 -5.76 37.55
C ILE A 103 -0.34 -5.39 36.51
N VAL A 104 0.82 -6.05 36.58
CA VAL A 104 1.92 -5.90 35.62
C VAL A 104 2.54 -7.27 35.31
N GLY A 105 3.11 -7.41 34.11
CA GLY A 105 4.19 -8.35 33.87
C GLY A 105 5.50 -7.76 34.39
N ARG A 106 6.25 -8.53 35.18
CA ARG A 106 7.50 -8.09 35.83
C ARG A 106 8.64 -9.00 35.38
N TYR A 107 9.70 -8.42 34.82
CA TYR A 107 10.83 -9.12 34.23
C TYR A 107 12.12 -8.79 34.97
N LYS A 108 12.80 -9.81 35.52
CA LYS A 108 14.09 -9.65 36.21
C LYS A 108 15.23 -9.81 35.20
N ILE A 109 15.84 -8.68 34.82
CA ILE A 109 16.80 -8.60 33.71
C ILE A 109 18.25 -8.53 34.23
N GLY A 110 18.45 -8.01 35.44
CA GLY A 110 19.77 -7.75 36.02
C GLY A 110 20.44 -6.52 35.41
N ASP A 111 21.77 -6.54 35.31
CA ASP A 111 22.59 -5.36 34.98
C ASP A 111 22.29 -4.74 33.59
N LYS A 112 21.62 -5.49 32.70
CA LYS A 112 21.23 -5.02 31.35
C LYS A 112 19.90 -4.24 31.32
N ALA A 113 19.17 -4.14 32.44
CA ALA A 113 17.81 -3.57 32.46
C ALA A 113 17.72 -2.16 31.86
N ARG A 114 18.79 -1.36 31.98
CA ARG A 114 18.86 0.01 31.44
C ARG A 114 19.15 0.09 29.94
N SER A 115 19.64 -0.97 29.30
CA SER A 115 19.99 -0.97 27.87
C SER A 115 19.04 -1.80 27.00
N VAL A 116 18.15 -2.60 27.60
CA VAL A 116 17.23 -3.44 26.83
C VAL A 116 16.04 -2.68 26.26
N MET A 117 15.50 -3.20 25.16
CA MET A 117 14.26 -2.73 24.51
C MET A 117 13.12 -3.74 24.71
N ALA A 118 11.94 -3.42 24.20
CA ALA A 118 10.70 -4.16 24.41
C ALA A 118 10.80 -5.70 24.27
N PRO A 119 11.55 -6.29 23.31
CA PRO A 119 11.62 -7.76 23.17
C PRO A 119 12.18 -8.48 24.41
N SER A 120 13.01 -7.82 25.22
CA SER A 120 13.49 -8.38 26.50
C SER A 120 12.40 -8.48 27.57
N LEU A 121 11.23 -7.87 27.33
CA LEU A 121 10.02 -7.98 28.13
C LEU A 121 8.99 -8.94 27.50
N GLY A 122 9.43 -9.82 26.60
CA GLY A 122 8.60 -10.88 26.04
C GLY A 122 7.79 -10.50 24.80
N THR A 123 7.93 -9.27 24.30
CA THR A 123 7.32 -8.85 23.03
C THR A 123 8.05 -9.44 21.83
N GLN A 124 7.47 -9.27 20.64
CA GLN A 124 8.05 -9.77 19.39
C GLN A 124 9.35 -9.06 19.03
N ASN A 125 10.25 -9.79 18.36
CA ASN A 125 11.59 -9.31 17.99
C ASN A 125 11.60 -8.30 16.83
N ASN A 126 10.49 -8.12 16.13
CA ASN A 126 10.33 -7.23 14.98
C ASN A 126 8.87 -6.74 14.84
N ASN A 127 8.61 -5.85 13.88
CA ASN A 127 7.29 -5.23 13.66
C ASN A 127 6.43 -5.91 12.57
N TRP A 128 6.87 -7.04 12.02
CA TRP A 128 6.14 -7.79 10.99
C TRP A 128 5.69 -9.18 11.44
N SER A 129 6.19 -9.70 12.56
CA SER A 129 5.84 -11.02 13.07
C SER A 129 4.73 -11.00 14.13
N ASN A 130 4.41 -12.15 14.73
CA ASN A 130 3.58 -12.25 15.93
C ASN A 130 4.33 -13.04 17.02
N GLN A 131 3.61 -13.51 18.05
CA GLN A 131 4.22 -14.19 19.19
C GLN A 131 5.03 -15.44 18.80
N SER A 132 4.69 -16.10 17.68
CA SER A 132 5.41 -17.27 17.18
C SER A 132 6.92 -17.05 16.95
N SER A 133 7.32 -15.82 16.61
CA SER A 133 8.73 -15.42 16.35
C SER A 133 9.43 -14.81 17.57
N SER A 134 8.75 -14.73 18.71
CA SER A 134 9.35 -14.27 19.98
C SER A 134 10.24 -15.34 20.57
N SER A 135 11.19 -14.96 21.44
CA SER A 135 11.97 -15.96 22.18
C SER A 135 11.02 -16.83 23.02
N ARG A 136 11.21 -18.15 22.97
CA ARG A 136 10.36 -19.13 23.67
C ARG A 136 10.86 -19.43 25.10
N SER A 137 12.02 -18.91 25.48
CA SER A 137 12.65 -19.10 26.80
C SER A 137 13.65 -17.98 27.11
N GLY A 138 14.26 -18.00 28.29
CA GLY A 138 15.30 -17.03 28.69
C GLY A 138 14.75 -15.81 29.45
N PHE A 139 13.54 -15.91 29.96
CA PHE A 139 12.91 -14.88 30.80
C PHE A 139 12.79 -15.37 32.24
N ASP A 140 13.10 -14.50 33.19
CA ASP A 140 12.66 -14.59 34.59
C ASP A 140 11.51 -13.59 34.75
N ALA A 141 10.30 -14.06 34.49
CA ALA A 141 9.11 -13.23 34.42
C ALA A 141 8.05 -13.70 35.42
N GLU A 142 7.25 -12.78 35.92
CA GLU A 142 6.11 -13.06 36.80
C GLU A 142 4.96 -12.08 36.55
N ILE A 143 3.74 -12.49 36.88
CA ILE A 143 2.58 -11.60 36.97
C ILE A 143 2.55 -11.08 38.40
N ALA A 144 2.57 -9.77 38.58
CA ALA A 144 2.61 -9.12 39.89
C ALA A 144 1.49 -8.09 40.04
N GLU A 145 1.01 -7.94 41.28
CA GLU A 145 0.11 -6.87 41.72
C GLU A 145 0.92 -5.81 42.46
N LEU A 146 0.86 -4.57 41.97
CA LEU A 146 1.41 -3.39 42.61
C LEU A 146 0.33 -2.68 43.42
N SER A 147 0.68 -2.23 44.62
CA SER A 147 -0.20 -1.48 45.51
C SER A 147 0.56 -0.34 46.21
N ASN A 148 -0.15 0.51 46.95
CA ASN A 148 0.41 1.71 47.57
C ASN A 148 1.09 2.65 46.55
N LEU A 149 0.47 2.83 45.38
CA LEU A 149 1.07 3.52 44.20
C LEU A 149 1.51 4.96 44.49
N ARG A 150 0.87 5.63 45.46
CA ARG A 150 1.19 7.02 45.85
C ARG A 150 2.43 7.12 46.74
N GLY A 151 2.73 6.08 47.53
CA GLY A 151 3.88 6.03 48.44
C GLY A 151 4.93 5.02 47.97
N ASP A 152 5.47 4.26 48.93
CA ASP A 152 6.39 3.15 48.65
C ASP A 152 5.63 1.98 48.03
N VAL A 153 5.79 1.80 46.72
CA VAL A 153 5.10 0.78 45.94
C VAL A 153 5.42 -0.61 46.48
N GLN A 154 4.36 -1.35 46.84
CA GLN A 154 4.45 -2.74 47.28
C GLN A 154 4.13 -3.68 46.12
N SER A 155 4.81 -4.81 46.03
CA SER A 155 4.61 -5.82 44.98
C SER A 155 4.26 -7.18 45.58
N ARG A 156 3.26 -7.84 45.01
CA ARG A 156 2.87 -9.23 45.34
C ARG A 156 2.84 -10.06 44.06
N THR A 157 3.59 -11.16 44.03
CA THR A 157 3.53 -12.12 42.91
C THR A 157 2.18 -12.83 42.90
N ILE A 158 1.47 -12.81 41.78
CA ILE A 158 0.24 -13.57 41.52
C ILE A 158 0.60 -14.93 40.94
N TYR A 159 1.44 -14.93 39.91
CA TYR A 159 1.83 -16.13 39.19
C TYR A 159 3.28 -16.03 38.72
N LYS A 160 4.03 -17.12 38.88
CA LYS A 160 5.38 -17.28 38.35
C LYS A 160 5.47 -18.60 37.59
N PRO A 161 5.87 -18.61 36.31
CA PRO A 161 6.09 -19.84 35.56
C PRO A 161 7.16 -20.73 36.21
N GLU A 162 6.95 -22.05 36.15
CA GLU A 162 7.89 -23.05 36.69
C GLU A 162 9.16 -23.17 35.85
N HIS A 163 9.07 -22.87 34.56
CA HIS A 163 10.18 -22.88 33.61
C HIS A 163 10.41 -21.50 33.01
N SER A 164 11.59 -21.27 32.46
CA SER A 164 11.94 -19.98 31.87
C SER A 164 11.10 -19.71 30.61
N THR A 165 10.09 -18.86 30.75
CA THR A 165 9.20 -18.40 29.67
C THR A 165 8.71 -16.99 29.98
N SER A 166 8.28 -16.28 28.94
CA SER A 166 7.65 -14.97 29.07
C SER A 166 6.19 -15.13 29.52
N VAL A 167 5.68 -14.12 30.25
CA VAL A 167 4.25 -13.89 30.47
C VAL A 167 3.83 -12.61 29.76
N THR A 168 3.09 -12.74 28.66
CA THR A 168 2.73 -11.62 27.77
C THR A 168 1.22 -11.54 27.55
N ASP A 169 0.76 -10.47 26.89
CA ASP A 169 -0.63 -10.25 26.49
C ASP A 169 -1.64 -10.35 27.65
N LEU A 170 -1.24 -9.85 28.83
CA LEU A 170 -2.09 -9.82 30.02
C LEU A 170 -3.39 -9.05 29.72
N LEU A 171 -4.52 -9.62 30.14
CA LEU A 171 -5.83 -9.01 30.07
C LEU A 171 -6.65 -9.36 31.32
N LEU A 172 -7.17 -8.34 32.01
CA LEU A 172 -8.06 -8.52 33.17
C LEU A 172 -9.51 -8.60 32.71
N HIS A 173 -10.21 -9.66 33.13
CA HIS A 173 -11.64 -9.81 32.93
C HIS A 173 -12.43 -8.65 33.57
N TRP A 174 -13.62 -8.34 33.07
CA TRP A 174 -14.45 -7.24 33.57
C TRP A 174 -14.89 -7.40 35.04
N ASP A 175 -14.81 -8.61 35.61
CA ASP A 175 -15.06 -8.84 37.04
C ASP A 175 -13.95 -8.31 37.96
N GLY A 176 -12.75 -8.06 37.42
CA GLY A 176 -11.58 -7.60 38.17
C GLY A 176 -10.82 -8.71 38.91
N GLU A 177 -11.15 -9.99 38.67
CA GLU A 177 -10.60 -11.13 39.41
C GLU A 177 -9.85 -12.14 38.53
N ARG A 178 -10.18 -12.27 37.24
CA ARG A 178 -9.53 -13.25 36.34
C ARG A 178 -8.59 -12.61 35.34
N ILE A 179 -7.42 -13.21 35.16
CA ILE A 179 -6.34 -12.68 34.33
C ILE A 179 -6.02 -13.69 33.22
N LEU A 180 -6.23 -13.29 31.97
CA LEU A 180 -5.81 -14.02 30.78
C LEU A 180 -4.40 -13.61 30.38
N PHE A 181 -3.58 -14.54 29.91
CA PHE A 181 -2.23 -14.25 29.42
C PHE A 181 -1.73 -15.34 28.47
N THR A 182 -0.64 -15.04 27.77
CA THR A 182 0.08 -15.97 26.90
C THR A 182 1.41 -16.36 27.56
N ALA A 183 1.74 -17.65 27.53
CA ALA A 183 3.04 -18.19 27.93
C ALA A 183 3.39 -19.44 27.09
N ALA A 184 4.67 -19.77 26.98
CA ALA A 184 5.07 -21.04 26.36
C ALA A 184 5.04 -22.15 27.43
N ASP A 185 4.62 -23.35 27.05
CA ASP A 185 4.66 -24.52 27.94
C ASP A 185 6.08 -25.12 28.04
N LYS A 186 6.22 -26.22 28.80
CA LYS A 186 7.51 -26.94 28.96
C LYS A 186 8.09 -27.48 27.66
N ASN A 187 7.26 -27.68 26.63
CA ASN A 187 7.67 -28.09 25.29
C ASN A 187 7.93 -26.88 24.38
N LYS A 188 7.99 -25.67 24.96
CA LYS A 188 8.19 -24.39 24.27
C LYS A 188 7.07 -24.07 23.28
N ARG A 189 5.84 -24.55 23.52
CA ARG A 189 4.68 -24.27 22.68
C ARG A 189 3.81 -23.16 23.28
N TRP A 190 3.45 -22.17 22.48
CA TRP A 190 2.62 -21.05 22.94
C TRP A 190 1.20 -21.49 23.26
N GLY A 191 0.71 -21.06 24.43
CA GLY A 191 -0.65 -21.30 24.88
C GLY A 191 -1.24 -20.13 25.66
N VAL A 192 -2.57 -20.15 25.76
CA VAL A 192 -3.37 -19.16 26.49
C VAL A 192 -3.79 -19.74 27.84
N TYR A 193 -3.56 -18.98 28.89
CA TYR A 193 -3.79 -19.38 30.27
C TYR A 193 -4.62 -18.34 31.03
N GLU A 194 -5.36 -18.80 32.03
CA GLU A 194 -6.10 -17.97 32.96
C GLU A 194 -5.67 -18.28 34.39
N VAL A 195 -5.53 -17.25 35.21
CA VAL A 195 -5.28 -17.34 36.66
C VAL A 195 -6.15 -16.32 37.40
N ASN A 196 -6.58 -16.65 38.62
CA ASN A 196 -7.26 -15.69 39.49
C ASN A 196 -6.24 -14.71 40.10
N ARG A 197 -6.67 -13.49 40.43
CA ARG A 197 -5.85 -12.44 41.04
C ARG A 197 -5.26 -12.85 42.41
N ASP A 198 -5.88 -13.79 43.09
CA ASP A 198 -5.35 -14.37 44.34
C ASP A 198 -4.23 -15.41 44.11
N GLY A 199 -3.96 -15.79 42.85
CA GLY A 199 -2.98 -16.80 42.44
C GLY A 199 -3.55 -18.21 42.26
N SER A 200 -4.85 -18.41 42.58
CA SER A 200 -5.53 -19.70 42.43
C SER A 200 -6.03 -19.92 40.99
N GLY A 201 -6.52 -21.13 40.71
CA GLY A 201 -7.28 -21.40 39.47
C GLY A 201 -6.46 -21.37 38.18
N MET A 202 -5.13 -21.46 38.25
CA MET A 202 -4.26 -21.47 37.07
C MET A 202 -4.56 -22.67 36.15
N HIS A 203 -4.95 -22.40 34.91
CA HIS A 203 -5.22 -23.45 33.91
C HIS A 203 -5.04 -22.97 32.47
N LYS A 204 -4.83 -23.92 31.55
CA LYS A 204 -4.83 -23.64 30.10
C LYS A 204 -6.28 -23.50 29.62
N VAL A 205 -6.59 -22.37 28.98
CA VAL A 205 -7.96 -22.02 28.58
C VAL A 205 -8.35 -22.71 27.28
N ILE A 206 -7.49 -22.59 26.26
CA ILE A 206 -7.73 -23.20 24.95
C ILE A 206 -7.15 -24.62 24.95
N LYS A 207 -8.04 -25.61 24.90
CA LYS A 207 -7.71 -27.03 24.78
C LYS A 207 -8.01 -27.45 23.36
N SER A 208 -6.95 -27.72 22.59
CA SER A 208 -7.01 -28.16 21.20
C SER A 208 -6.49 -29.58 21.10
N GLU A 209 -7.15 -30.40 20.28
CA GLU A 209 -6.67 -31.73 19.89
C GLU A 209 -5.59 -31.66 18.81
N GLU A 210 -5.42 -30.50 18.16
CA GLU A 210 -4.42 -30.29 17.12
C GLU A 210 -3.02 -30.08 17.73
N PRO A 211 -2.06 -30.99 17.52
CA PRO A 211 -0.75 -30.95 18.18
C PRO A 211 0.20 -29.87 17.62
N ASP A 212 -0.07 -29.39 16.41
CA ASP A 212 0.69 -28.43 15.60
C ASP A 212 0.21 -26.99 15.77
N LEU A 213 -0.98 -26.77 16.35
CA LEU A 213 -1.51 -25.43 16.56
C LEU A 213 -0.98 -24.79 17.85
N GLU A 214 -0.74 -23.49 17.77
CA GLU A 214 -0.36 -22.63 18.89
C GLU A 214 -1.39 -21.52 19.05
N PHE A 215 -1.51 -20.98 20.27
CA PHE A 215 -2.48 -19.93 20.59
C PHE A 215 -1.82 -18.84 21.43
N PHE A 216 -2.08 -17.58 21.10
CA PHE A 216 -1.48 -16.40 21.74
C PHE A 216 -2.35 -15.14 21.53
N ASP A 217 -2.02 -14.05 22.22
CA ASP A 217 -2.69 -12.74 22.15
C ASP A 217 -4.23 -12.85 22.20
N ALA A 218 -4.72 -13.44 23.30
CA ALA A 218 -6.14 -13.73 23.47
C ALA A 218 -6.91 -12.61 24.18
N ALA A 219 -8.22 -12.59 23.99
CA ALA A 219 -9.13 -11.71 24.72
C ALA A 219 -10.44 -12.41 25.09
N TYR A 220 -11.02 -11.96 26.20
CA TYR A 220 -12.36 -12.35 26.61
C TYR A 220 -13.43 -11.77 25.69
N MET A 221 -14.50 -12.53 25.46
CA MET A 221 -15.74 -12.02 24.88
C MET A 221 -16.85 -11.95 25.93
N PRO A 222 -17.78 -10.97 25.85
CA PRO A 222 -18.93 -10.86 26.75
C PRO A 222 -19.81 -12.12 26.81
N SER A 223 -19.81 -12.94 25.76
CA SER A 223 -20.54 -14.21 25.70
C SER A 223 -19.92 -15.34 26.52
N GLY A 224 -18.70 -15.16 27.05
CA GLY A 224 -17.93 -16.21 27.73
C GLY A 224 -16.95 -16.95 26.81
N ARG A 225 -17.01 -16.72 25.49
CA ARG A 225 -16.03 -17.20 24.52
C ARG A 225 -14.69 -16.48 24.66
N ILE A 226 -13.65 -17.04 24.04
CA ILE A 226 -12.31 -16.48 23.91
C ILE A 226 -12.01 -16.26 22.43
N ILE A 227 -11.47 -15.10 22.09
CA ILE A 227 -10.76 -14.90 20.82
C ILE A 227 -9.25 -15.03 21.04
N ALA A 228 -8.53 -15.59 20.08
CA ALA A 228 -7.07 -15.69 20.13
C ALA A 228 -6.47 -15.69 18.73
N MET A 229 -5.19 -15.37 18.62
CA MET A 229 -4.40 -15.60 17.42
C MET A 229 -3.85 -17.02 17.40
N SER A 230 -3.77 -17.60 16.20
CA SER A 230 -3.25 -18.95 15.98
C SER A 230 -2.58 -19.07 14.61
N ASN A 231 -1.63 -20.00 14.49
CA ASN A 231 -1.00 -20.41 13.23
C ASN A 231 -1.90 -21.33 12.36
N ILE A 232 -3.21 -21.42 12.66
CA ILE A 232 -4.20 -22.29 12.02
C ILE A 232 -4.27 -22.17 10.48
N GLY A 233 -3.90 -21.01 9.92
CA GLY A 233 -3.91 -20.77 8.48
C GLY A 233 -2.78 -21.47 7.71
N TYR A 234 -1.72 -21.91 8.40
CA TYR A 234 -0.50 -22.44 7.76
C TYR A 234 0.12 -21.45 6.75
N GLN A 235 -0.01 -20.16 7.05
CA GLN A 235 0.48 -19.06 6.23
C GLN A 235 1.84 -18.59 6.73
N GLY A 236 2.74 -18.29 5.80
CA GLY A 236 4.02 -17.65 6.06
C GLY A 236 4.03 -16.21 5.55
N VAL A 237 4.78 -15.33 6.21
CA VAL A 237 4.95 -13.92 5.79
C VAL A 237 5.74 -13.84 4.47
N PRO A 238 5.17 -13.29 3.37
CA PRO A 238 5.80 -13.28 2.05
C PRO A 238 7.16 -12.56 1.99
N CYS A 239 7.30 -11.38 2.59
CA CYS A 239 8.51 -10.55 2.43
C CYS A 239 9.79 -11.16 3.03
N VAL A 240 9.63 -12.22 3.85
CA VAL A 240 10.72 -13.01 4.46
C VAL A 240 10.71 -14.47 3.99
N ASN A 241 10.13 -14.75 2.82
CA ASN A 241 10.03 -16.09 2.24
C ASN A 241 9.36 -17.11 3.17
N GLY A 242 8.27 -16.69 3.81
CA GLY A 242 7.46 -17.52 4.69
C GLY A 242 8.16 -17.95 5.99
N SER A 243 9.31 -17.37 6.34
CA SER A 243 10.07 -17.79 7.53
C SER A 243 9.33 -17.52 8.85
N ASP A 244 8.50 -16.47 8.87
CA ASP A 244 7.65 -16.12 10.01
C ASP A 244 6.23 -16.64 9.78
N GLN A 245 5.64 -17.26 10.82
CA GLN A 245 4.25 -17.73 10.77
C GLN A 245 3.28 -16.55 10.91
N VAL A 246 2.12 -16.68 10.28
CA VAL A 246 1.06 -15.68 10.32
C VAL A 246 0.01 -16.04 11.37
N GLY A 247 -0.40 -15.04 12.16
CA GLY A 247 -1.43 -15.17 13.18
C GLY A 247 -2.80 -14.86 12.59
N ASN A 248 -3.68 -15.86 12.56
CA ASN A 248 -5.10 -15.66 12.25
C ASN A 248 -5.96 -15.81 13.50
N MET A 249 -7.05 -15.05 13.53
CA MET A 249 -7.97 -15.05 14.65
C MET A 249 -8.86 -16.29 14.65
N ILE A 250 -9.05 -16.86 15.82
CA ILE A 250 -10.03 -17.91 16.11
C ILE A 250 -10.99 -17.44 17.20
N SER A 251 -12.19 -18.01 17.23
CA SER A 251 -13.10 -18.00 18.37
C SER A 251 -13.11 -19.39 18.99
N TYR A 252 -13.08 -19.45 20.31
CA TYR A 252 -13.11 -20.68 21.12
C TYR A 252 -14.17 -20.56 22.21
N GLU A 253 -14.97 -21.61 22.39
CA GLU A 253 -15.99 -21.72 23.44
C GLU A 253 -15.50 -22.69 24.52
N PRO A 254 -14.99 -22.21 25.68
CA PRO A 254 -14.41 -23.09 26.70
C PRO A 254 -15.36 -24.15 27.25
N SER A 255 -16.66 -23.85 27.27
CA SER A 255 -17.69 -24.75 27.81
C SER A 255 -17.93 -25.99 26.95
N THR A 256 -17.68 -25.91 25.64
CA THR A 256 -17.94 -27.00 24.68
C THR A 256 -16.69 -27.48 23.96
N GLY A 257 -15.60 -26.70 23.98
CA GLY A 257 -14.41 -26.92 23.16
C GLY A 257 -14.58 -26.52 21.68
N ALA A 258 -15.72 -25.95 21.29
CA ALA A 258 -15.96 -25.55 19.90
C ALA A 258 -15.01 -24.43 19.47
N MET A 259 -14.36 -24.61 18.32
CA MET A 259 -13.42 -23.65 17.74
C MET A 259 -13.82 -23.30 16.31
N ARG A 260 -13.63 -22.04 15.90
CA ARG A 260 -13.84 -21.57 14.53
C ARG A 260 -12.77 -20.56 14.13
N ARG A 261 -12.27 -20.65 12.90
CA ARG A 261 -11.40 -19.62 12.29
C ARG A 261 -12.24 -18.41 11.90
N MET A 262 -11.79 -17.22 12.27
CA MET A 262 -12.48 -15.95 12.02
C MET A 262 -11.80 -15.10 10.96
N THR A 263 -10.48 -15.15 10.83
CA THR A 263 -9.76 -14.40 9.80
C THR A 263 -8.96 -15.30 8.86
N PHE A 264 -8.81 -14.82 7.63
CA PHE A 264 -8.30 -15.57 6.49
C PHE A 264 -7.30 -14.72 5.72
N ASP A 265 -6.42 -14.04 6.44
CA ASP A 265 -5.55 -12.97 5.90
C ASP A 265 -4.19 -13.53 5.48
N GLN A 266 -3.49 -12.90 4.53
CA GLN A 266 -2.10 -13.28 4.17
C GLN A 266 -1.13 -13.02 5.31
N ASP A 267 -1.31 -11.91 6.02
CA ASP A 267 -0.38 -11.43 7.03
C ASP A 267 -0.99 -11.41 8.43
N ALA A 268 -0.17 -11.06 9.42
CA ALA A 268 -0.53 -11.23 10.81
C ALA A 268 -1.61 -10.25 11.29
N ASN A 269 -2.49 -10.80 12.13
CA ASN A 269 -3.42 -10.04 12.97
C ASN A 269 -2.87 -9.92 14.39
N TRP A 270 -3.16 -8.81 15.06
CA TRP A 270 -2.71 -8.56 16.43
C TRP A 270 -3.76 -7.86 17.29
N HIS A 271 -3.61 -8.00 18.60
CA HIS A 271 -4.24 -7.24 19.65
C HIS A 271 -5.77 -7.15 19.54
N PRO A 272 -6.47 -8.31 19.49
CA PRO A 272 -7.91 -8.29 19.51
C PRO A 272 -8.42 -7.75 20.85
N ARG A 273 -9.33 -6.77 20.82
CA ARG A 273 -9.96 -6.14 21.99
C ARG A 273 -11.45 -5.96 21.75
N VAL A 274 -12.25 -6.13 22.80
CA VAL A 274 -13.68 -5.82 22.76
C VAL A 274 -13.86 -4.33 23.05
N MET A 275 -14.49 -3.63 22.12
CA MET A 275 -14.87 -2.23 22.23
C MET A 275 -16.10 -2.06 23.15
N ASN A 276 -16.34 -0.84 23.63
CA ASN A 276 -17.46 -0.56 24.54
C ASN A 276 -18.85 -0.87 23.94
N ASN A 277 -18.95 -0.90 22.61
CA ASN A 277 -20.17 -1.26 21.87
C ASN A 277 -20.31 -2.77 21.61
N GLY A 278 -19.41 -3.60 22.15
CA GLY A 278 -19.43 -5.06 21.99
C GLY A 278 -18.76 -5.58 20.71
N ARG A 279 -18.33 -4.71 19.80
CA ARG A 279 -17.56 -5.09 18.60
C ARG A 279 -16.12 -5.41 18.94
N LEU A 280 -15.42 -6.09 18.04
CA LEU A 280 -13.99 -6.33 18.11
C LEU A 280 -13.23 -5.21 17.42
N MET A 281 -12.10 -4.81 18.00
CA MET A 281 -11.04 -4.01 17.39
C MET A 281 -9.76 -4.83 17.37
N TYR A 282 -8.99 -4.77 16.29
CA TYR A 282 -7.71 -5.47 16.15
C TYR A 282 -6.85 -4.77 15.09
N VAL A 283 -5.59 -5.16 14.96
CA VAL A 283 -4.69 -4.67 13.90
C VAL A 283 -4.51 -5.77 12.86
N ARG A 284 -4.61 -5.41 11.59
CA ARG A 284 -4.33 -6.29 10.44
C ARG A 284 -3.18 -5.69 9.64
N TRP A 285 -2.16 -6.50 9.36
CA TRP A 285 -1.25 -6.21 8.26
C TRP A 285 -1.84 -6.77 6.97
N GLU A 286 -1.77 -6.02 5.89
CA GLU A 286 -2.09 -6.51 4.55
C GLU A 286 -1.26 -5.75 3.52
N TYR A 287 -0.70 -6.41 2.51
CA TYR A 287 -0.01 -5.69 1.44
C TYR A 287 -0.18 -6.34 0.06
N THR A 288 -1.35 -6.93 -0.13
CA THR A 288 -1.74 -7.46 -1.44
C THR A 288 -1.86 -6.34 -2.47
N ASP A 289 -0.88 -6.30 -3.38
CA ASP A 289 -0.71 -5.26 -4.40
C ASP A 289 -0.68 -3.83 -3.79
N LEU A 290 -0.09 -3.70 -2.60
CA LEU A 290 0.16 -2.45 -1.87
C LEU A 290 1.59 -2.44 -1.31
N THR A 291 2.09 -1.27 -0.93
CA THR A 291 3.34 -1.18 -0.19
C THR A 291 3.27 -1.87 1.18
N HIS A 292 4.32 -2.62 1.54
CA HIS A 292 4.29 -3.50 2.71
C HIS A 292 4.76 -2.84 4.03
N TYR A 293 5.46 -1.72 3.95
CA TYR A 293 5.95 -1.00 5.13
C TYR A 293 4.84 -0.22 5.86
N TYR A 294 3.82 0.26 5.13
CA TYR A 294 2.87 1.26 5.63
C TYR A 294 1.44 0.74 5.82
N SER A 295 1.26 -0.58 5.82
CA SER A 295 -0.05 -1.19 5.60
C SER A 295 -0.61 -1.97 6.80
N ARG A 296 -0.41 -1.44 8.01
CA ARG A 296 -0.91 -2.03 9.27
C ARG A 296 -2.07 -1.21 9.80
N PHE A 297 -3.27 -1.67 9.48
CA PHE A 297 -4.50 -0.93 9.71
C PHE A 297 -5.20 -1.42 10.97
N VAL A 298 -5.91 -0.50 11.64
CA VAL A 298 -6.82 -0.88 12.71
C VAL A 298 -8.13 -1.29 12.07
N MET A 299 -8.59 -2.49 12.41
CA MET A 299 -9.80 -3.13 11.91
C MET A 299 -10.84 -3.22 13.01
N HIS A 300 -12.10 -3.37 12.61
CA HIS A 300 -13.18 -3.74 13.52
C HIS A 300 -14.14 -4.75 12.89
N ALA A 301 -14.76 -5.59 13.72
CA ALA A 301 -15.68 -6.65 13.30
C ALA A 301 -16.74 -6.92 14.38
N ASN A 302 -17.82 -7.63 14.06
CA ASN A 302 -18.65 -8.26 15.08
C ASN A 302 -17.92 -9.46 15.71
N PRO A 303 -18.28 -9.88 16.94
CA PRO A 303 -17.66 -11.04 17.60
C PRO A 303 -17.77 -12.37 16.86
N ASP A 304 -18.67 -12.48 15.87
CA ASP A 304 -18.80 -13.66 15.01
C ASP A 304 -17.98 -13.56 13.71
N GLY A 305 -17.28 -12.46 13.47
CA GLY A 305 -16.46 -12.20 12.28
C GLY A 305 -17.20 -11.47 11.15
N THR A 306 -18.50 -11.22 11.28
CA THR A 306 -19.27 -10.42 10.31
C THR A 306 -18.91 -8.93 10.43
N GLU A 307 -19.26 -8.14 9.41
CA GLU A 307 -19.03 -6.69 9.37
C GLU A 307 -17.56 -6.30 9.61
N THR A 308 -16.63 -7.07 9.04
CA THR A 308 -15.19 -6.81 9.09
C THR A 308 -14.83 -5.62 8.19
N LYS A 309 -14.37 -4.52 8.78
CA LYS A 309 -14.08 -3.25 8.08
C LYS A 309 -12.87 -2.55 8.70
N ALA A 310 -12.18 -1.72 7.91
CA ALA A 310 -11.12 -0.85 8.42
C ALA A 310 -11.71 0.23 9.35
N LEU A 311 -11.19 0.31 10.57
CA LEU A 311 -11.49 1.39 11.52
C LEU A 311 -10.64 2.63 11.21
N TYR A 312 -9.34 2.45 11.02
CA TYR A 312 -8.38 3.54 10.79
C TYR A 312 -7.12 3.08 10.02
N GLY A 313 -6.56 3.95 9.18
CA GLY A 313 -5.24 3.82 8.56
C GLY A 313 -5.25 3.33 7.12
N SER A 314 -6.31 2.65 6.67
CA SER A 314 -6.41 2.15 5.30
C SER A 314 -6.40 3.31 4.28
N GLY A 315 -5.55 3.19 3.25
CA GLY A 315 -5.40 4.19 2.20
C GLY A 315 -4.62 5.44 2.61
N GLY A 316 -3.70 5.33 3.57
CA GLY A 316 -2.76 6.41 3.94
C GLY A 316 -1.35 5.88 4.25
N TRP A 317 -0.33 6.67 3.93
CA TRP A 317 1.09 6.33 4.17
C TRP A 317 1.50 6.53 5.64
N PHE A 318 0.74 7.28 6.43
CA PHE A 318 1.07 7.53 7.83
C PHE A 318 -0.08 7.19 8.78
N PRO A 319 0.20 6.58 9.94
CA PRO A 319 1.50 6.03 10.37
C PRO A 319 1.82 4.68 9.69
N ASN A 320 3.10 4.25 9.70
CA ASN A 320 3.48 2.96 9.12
C ASN A 320 2.79 1.77 9.81
N SER A 321 2.80 1.83 11.14
CA SER A 321 2.34 0.77 12.02
C SER A 321 1.59 1.37 13.20
N ILE A 322 0.46 0.78 13.57
CA ILE A 322 -0.25 1.05 14.83
C ILE A 322 -0.27 -0.23 15.65
N PHE A 323 0.28 -0.20 16.86
CA PHE A 323 0.36 -1.33 17.79
C PHE A 323 -0.34 -1.01 19.11
N ASP A 324 -0.56 -2.05 19.92
CA ASP A 324 -1.14 -1.99 21.27
C ASP A 324 -2.41 -1.12 21.38
N VAL A 325 -3.31 -1.25 20.41
CA VAL A 325 -4.56 -0.47 20.37
C VAL A 325 -5.47 -0.79 21.57
N GLN A 326 -6.01 0.25 22.20
CA GLN A 326 -6.96 0.11 23.32
C GLN A 326 -8.15 1.06 23.16
N PRO A 327 -9.39 0.56 23.28
CA PRO A 327 -10.56 1.43 23.22
C PRO A 327 -10.60 2.35 24.45
N LEU A 328 -10.97 3.61 24.26
CA LEU A 328 -11.11 4.54 25.39
C LEU A 328 -12.40 4.24 26.16
N PRO A 329 -12.40 4.30 27.51
CA PRO A 329 -13.61 4.21 28.30
C PRO A 329 -14.67 5.24 27.87
N GLY A 330 -15.92 4.82 27.72
CA GLY A 330 -17.05 5.69 27.34
C GLY A 330 -17.12 6.09 25.87
N GLY A 331 -16.04 5.96 25.10
CA GLY A 331 -16.03 6.22 23.66
C GLY A 331 -16.56 5.06 22.84
N ALA A 332 -17.26 5.35 21.74
CA ALA A 332 -17.75 4.30 20.83
C ALA A 332 -16.62 3.72 19.96
N ASN A 333 -15.81 4.59 19.34
CA ASN A 333 -14.80 4.22 18.34
C ASN A 333 -13.41 4.85 18.58
N THR A 334 -13.28 5.70 19.60
CA THR A 334 -12.02 6.36 19.96
C THR A 334 -11.08 5.39 20.65
N PHE A 335 -9.79 5.46 20.33
CA PHE A 335 -8.78 4.55 20.88
C PHE A 335 -7.44 5.25 21.07
N VAL A 336 -6.58 4.64 21.89
CA VAL A 336 -5.17 5.00 22.02
C VAL A 336 -4.33 3.89 21.39
N GLY A 337 -3.20 4.23 20.79
CA GLY A 337 -2.28 3.27 20.19
C GLY A 337 -0.84 3.78 20.11
N ILE A 338 0.07 2.88 19.80
CA ILE A 338 1.49 3.18 19.62
C ILE A 338 1.83 3.18 18.13
N ILE A 339 2.35 4.29 17.61
CA ILE A 339 2.85 4.34 16.25
C ILE A 339 4.35 4.00 16.20
N SER A 340 4.75 3.17 15.25
CA SER A 340 6.14 2.72 15.07
C SER A 340 6.46 2.48 13.60
N GLY A 341 7.72 2.12 13.32
CA GLY A 341 8.22 1.79 11.98
C GLY A 341 7.91 0.36 11.52
N HIS A 342 8.33 -0.01 10.31
CA HIS A 342 8.34 -1.42 9.87
C HIS A 342 9.68 -2.09 10.24
N HIS A 343 10.80 -1.44 9.95
CA HIS A 343 12.12 -1.75 10.50
C HIS A 343 12.48 -0.84 11.68
N GLY A 344 13.64 -1.08 12.28
CA GLY A 344 14.17 -0.32 13.41
C GLY A 344 13.74 -0.87 14.77
N ILE A 345 13.43 0.02 15.70
CA ILE A 345 13.03 -0.36 17.07
C ILE A 345 11.74 -1.19 17.05
N ALA A 346 11.83 -2.41 17.60
CA ALA A 346 10.71 -3.33 17.67
C ALA A 346 9.70 -2.96 18.76
N ARG A 347 8.41 -3.05 18.43
CA ARG A 347 7.23 -3.05 19.31
C ARG A 347 7.12 -1.89 20.29
N SER A 348 7.79 -0.77 20.02
CA SER A 348 7.69 0.47 20.81
C SER A 348 7.73 1.69 19.91
N GLY A 349 7.21 2.81 20.41
CA GLY A 349 7.17 4.04 19.64
C GLY A 349 6.42 5.18 20.32
N ARG A 350 5.74 6.01 19.52
CA ARG A 350 5.06 7.23 19.98
C ARG A 350 3.61 6.93 20.36
N LEU A 351 3.13 7.53 21.46
CA LEU A 351 1.79 7.33 21.98
C LEU A 351 0.80 8.33 21.34
N ILE A 352 -0.22 7.82 20.65
CA ILE A 352 -1.18 8.65 19.92
C ILE A 352 -2.61 8.37 20.37
N LEU A 353 -3.40 9.45 20.51
CA LEU A 353 -4.85 9.40 20.68
C LEU A 353 -5.56 9.53 19.32
N PHE A 354 -6.55 8.67 19.07
CA PHE A 354 -7.27 8.61 17.79
C PHE A 354 -8.79 8.79 17.96
N ASP A 355 -9.40 9.53 17.04
CA ASP A 355 -10.85 9.60 16.82
C ASP A 355 -11.19 9.39 15.33
N PRO A 356 -11.57 8.16 14.95
CA PRO A 356 -12.00 7.84 13.59
C PRO A 356 -13.19 8.67 13.06
N SER A 357 -13.97 9.32 13.93
CA SER A 357 -15.10 10.17 13.50
C SER A 357 -14.66 11.48 12.86
N MET A 358 -13.45 11.97 13.19
CA MET A 358 -12.86 13.17 12.57
C MET A 358 -12.20 12.87 11.22
N GLY A 359 -11.85 11.61 10.99
CA GLY A 359 -11.26 11.13 9.75
C GLY A 359 -10.58 9.79 9.99
N ARG A 360 -10.44 8.98 8.94
CA ARG A 360 -9.92 7.60 9.07
C ARG A 360 -8.58 7.36 8.38
N LYS A 361 -8.03 8.40 7.74
CA LYS A 361 -6.84 8.34 6.90
C LYS A 361 -5.81 9.36 7.34
N GLU A 362 -4.54 8.98 7.26
CA GLU A 362 -3.41 9.86 7.55
C GLU A 362 -3.51 10.47 8.96
N THR A 363 -3.35 11.78 9.08
CA THR A 363 -3.40 12.52 10.34
C THR A 363 -4.81 12.98 10.72
N LYS A 364 -5.82 12.80 9.85
CA LYS A 364 -7.15 13.45 10.02
C LYS A 364 -7.92 13.04 11.27
N GLY A 365 -7.69 11.84 11.79
CA GLY A 365 -8.26 11.38 13.06
C GLY A 365 -7.22 11.14 14.15
N MET A 366 -6.00 11.68 13.99
CA MET A 366 -5.00 11.72 15.06
C MET A 366 -5.23 12.99 15.88
N ILE A 367 -5.62 12.83 17.14
CA ILE A 367 -6.01 13.94 18.01
C ILE A 367 -4.81 14.58 18.68
N GLN A 368 -3.91 13.75 19.21
CA GLN A 368 -2.77 14.21 19.99
C GLN A 368 -1.67 13.15 20.00
N GLU A 369 -0.43 13.58 19.82
CA GLU A 369 0.74 12.83 20.26
C GLU A 369 1.00 13.18 21.72
N MET A 370 0.97 12.19 22.61
CA MET A 370 1.22 12.41 24.04
C MET A 370 2.70 12.14 24.36
N PRO A 371 3.36 12.98 25.19
CA PRO A 371 2.84 14.12 25.96
C PRO A 371 3.10 15.48 25.26
N PHE A 372 2.65 15.67 24.02
CA PHE A 372 2.93 16.86 23.21
C PHE A 372 1.66 17.50 22.62
N SER A 373 0.76 18.00 23.47
CA SER A 373 -0.53 18.61 23.11
C SER A 373 -0.42 19.79 22.14
N LYS A 374 0.71 20.51 22.18
CA LYS A 374 0.99 21.67 21.32
C LYS A 374 1.77 21.30 20.05
N ARG A 375 2.17 20.04 19.87
CA ARG A 375 2.92 19.59 18.69
C ARG A 375 1.94 19.20 17.59
N GLU A 376 2.06 19.86 16.44
CA GLU A 376 1.32 19.49 15.25
C GLU A 376 1.74 18.10 14.77
N ILE A 377 0.75 17.26 14.45
CA ILE A 377 0.98 15.93 13.90
C ILE A 377 1.07 16.05 12.38
N THR A 378 2.29 16.08 11.87
CA THR A 378 2.56 16.05 10.42
C THR A 378 2.82 14.62 9.95
N PRO A 379 2.35 14.22 8.76
CA PRO A 379 2.65 12.90 8.21
C PRO A 379 4.15 12.77 7.92
N ILE A 380 4.78 11.73 8.47
CA ILE A 380 6.19 11.39 8.25
C ILE A 380 6.25 10.02 7.59
N ILE A 381 6.50 10.00 6.29
CA ILE A 381 6.66 8.75 5.52
C ILE A 381 8.12 8.31 5.67
N LYS A 382 8.37 7.38 6.58
CA LYS A 382 9.72 6.88 6.89
C LYS A 382 9.61 5.49 7.50
N ASP A 383 10.39 4.52 7.01
CA ASP A 383 10.41 3.16 7.55
C ASP A 383 10.84 3.09 9.03
N GLU A 384 12.07 3.50 9.36
CA GLU A 384 12.60 3.55 10.73
C GLU A 384 12.07 4.76 11.53
N LEU A 385 10.74 4.87 11.61
CA LEU A 385 10.02 6.05 12.09
C LEU A 385 10.46 6.52 13.48
N VAL A 386 10.83 5.59 14.37
CA VAL A 386 11.07 5.86 15.79
C VAL A 386 12.53 5.69 16.24
N ASN A 387 13.46 5.43 15.31
CA ASN A 387 14.89 5.35 15.64
C ASN A 387 15.39 6.71 16.17
N GLY A 388 15.98 6.71 17.37
CA GLY A 388 16.45 7.92 18.05
C GLY A 388 15.33 8.82 18.60
N VAL A 389 14.07 8.39 18.55
CA VAL A 389 12.93 9.14 19.09
C VAL A 389 12.69 8.70 20.54
N TRP A 390 12.54 9.67 21.44
CA TRP A 390 12.24 9.46 22.84
C TRP A 390 11.10 10.38 23.29
N PRO A 391 10.25 9.96 24.24
CA PRO A 391 10.29 8.68 24.96
C PRO A 391 9.75 7.51 24.11
N GLN A 392 10.02 6.28 24.54
CA GLN A 392 9.51 5.05 23.92
C GLN A 392 8.37 4.46 24.77
N PHE A 393 7.23 4.19 24.14
CA PHE A 393 6.02 3.69 24.79
C PHE A 393 5.61 2.31 24.28
N ILE A 394 5.07 1.48 25.17
CA ILE A 394 4.39 0.21 24.88
C ILE A 394 3.19 0.01 25.80
N LYS A 395 2.23 -0.81 25.37
CA LYS A 395 1.13 -1.32 26.21
C LYS A 395 0.41 -0.22 27.01
N PRO A 396 -0.15 0.82 26.36
CA PRO A 396 -0.99 1.77 27.05
C PRO A 396 -2.23 1.09 27.64
N TYR A 397 -2.72 1.62 28.74
CA TYR A 397 -3.97 1.23 29.38
C TYR A 397 -4.75 2.50 29.75
N PRO A 398 -5.89 2.75 29.10
CA PRO A 398 -6.68 3.94 29.36
C PRO A 398 -7.44 3.79 30.69
N VAL A 399 -7.10 4.63 31.66
CA VAL A 399 -7.82 4.75 32.93
C VAL A 399 -9.08 5.58 32.74
N SER A 400 -9.01 6.57 31.86
CA SER A 400 -10.10 7.40 31.36
C SER A 400 -9.78 7.83 29.92
N ASP A 401 -10.57 8.74 29.36
CA ASP A 401 -10.28 9.44 28.10
C ASP A 401 -9.09 10.43 28.20
N LYS A 402 -8.62 10.74 29.41
CA LYS A 402 -7.56 11.73 29.66
C LYS A 402 -6.28 11.20 30.30
N TYR A 403 -6.38 10.08 31.01
CA TYR A 403 -5.30 9.53 31.83
C TYR A 403 -5.02 8.08 31.45
N PHE A 404 -3.75 7.76 31.28
CA PHE A 404 -3.28 6.49 30.75
C PHE A 404 -2.15 5.96 31.64
N LEU A 405 -2.23 4.68 32.04
CA LEU A 405 -1.05 3.98 32.51
C LEU A 405 -0.33 3.40 31.31
N VAL A 406 0.97 3.65 31.19
CA VAL A 406 1.75 3.24 30.01
C VAL A 406 3.07 2.68 30.48
N THR A 407 3.53 1.61 29.83
CA THR A 407 4.92 1.16 30.00
C THR A 407 5.80 2.06 29.15
N ALA A 408 6.76 2.74 29.78
CA ALA A 408 7.58 3.71 29.07
C ALA A 408 9.04 3.65 29.49
N LYS A 409 9.89 4.08 28.56
CA LYS A 409 11.31 4.33 28.75
C LYS A 409 11.60 5.74 28.26
N LEU A 410 12.01 6.64 29.17
CA LEU A 410 12.13 8.07 28.89
C LEU A 410 13.35 8.43 28.04
N THR A 411 14.45 7.71 28.23
CA THR A 411 15.75 7.90 27.57
C THR A 411 16.40 6.54 27.30
N GLU A 412 17.47 6.50 26.51
CA GLU A 412 18.26 5.28 26.24
C GLU A 412 18.69 4.53 27.51
N GLU A 413 18.92 5.23 28.62
CA GLU A 413 19.45 4.66 29.87
C GLU A 413 18.38 4.49 30.98
N SER A 414 17.14 4.87 30.71
CA SER A 414 16.01 4.71 31.64
C SER A 414 15.59 3.25 31.78
N LEU A 415 14.95 2.87 32.87
CA LEU A 415 14.31 1.56 32.97
C LEU A 415 12.97 1.55 32.21
N TRP A 416 12.47 0.37 31.86
CA TRP A 416 11.08 0.19 31.45
C TRP A 416 10.19 0.21 32.69
N GLY A 417 9.61 1.38 32.97
CA GLY A 417 8.76 1.63 34.13
C GLY A 417 7.30 1.83 33.74
N ILE A 418 6.43 1.88 34.75
CA ILE A 418 5.03 2.26 34.59
C ILE A 418 4.88 3.76 34.86
N TYR A 419 4.30 4.48 33.89
CA TYR A 419 4.08 5.92 33.95
C TYR A 419 2.59 6.24 33.85
N LEU A 420 2.15 7.24 34.61
CA LEU A 420 0.90 7.94 34.38
C LEU A 420 1.16 9.04 33.35
N VAL A 421 0.53 8.92 32.18
CA VAL A 421 0.58 9.89 31.08
C VAL A 421 -0.80 10.51 30.91
N ASP A 422 -0.86 11.81 30.62
CA ASP A 422 -2.13 12.50 30.37
C ASP A 422 -2.12 13.41 29.14
N VAL A 423 -3.32 13.82 28.74
CA VAL A 423 -3.54 14.75 27.61
C VAL A 423 -3.03 16.17 27.87
N TYR A 424 -2.62 16.48 29.10
CA TYR A 424 -2.10 17.80 29.49
C TYR A 424 -0.57 17.88 29.41
N ASP A 425 0.08 16.84 28.90
CA ASP A 425 1.54 16.71 28.72
C ASP A 425 2.30 16.29 29.98
N ASN A 426 1.63 15.73 30.98
CA ASN A 426 2.35 15.16 32.11
C ASN A 426 2.80 13.72 31.84
N MET A 427 4.02 13.42 32.28
CA MET A 427 4.52 12.06 32.47
C MET A 427 5.03 11.89 33.90
N THR A 428 4.47 10.93 34.63
CA THR A 428 4.79 10.72 36.06
C THR A 428 5.10 9.27 36.33
N LEU A 429 6.27 9.00 36.91
CA LEU A 429 6.66 7.65 37.28
C LEU A 429 5.75 7.11 38.40
N VAL A 430 5.09 5.98 38.12
CA VAL A 430 4.31 5.23 39.10
C VAL A 430 5.22 4.24 39.81
N ALA A 431 5.90 3.38 39.05
CA ALA A 431 6.76 2.33 39.57
C ALA A 431 7.86 1.93 38.58
N GLU A 432 9.07 1.69 39.11
CA GLU A 432 10.18 1.00 38.45
C GLU A 432 11.08 0.39 39.53
N PHE A 433 11.82 -0.67 39.19
CA PHE A 433 12.75 -1.35 40.10
C PHE A 433 14.07 -1.58 39.39
N GLU A 434 15.19 -1.27 40.06
CA GLU A 434 16.52 -1.45 39.47
C GLU A 434 16.76 -2.92 39.08
N GLY A 435 17.34 -3.15 37.91
CA GLY A 435 17.56 -4.50 37.38
C GLY A 435 16.31 -5.17 36.79
N GLU A 436 15.19 -4.46 36.69
CA GLU A 436 13.92 -5.02 36.21
C GLU A 436 13.26 -4.17 35.12
N GLY A 437 12.27 -4.75 34.45
CA GLY A 437 11.36 -4.07 33.54
C GLY A 437 9.91 -4.47 33.83
N LEU A 438 9.03 -3.48 33.82
CA LEU A 438 7.60 -3.66 34.03
C LEU A 438 6.86 -3.47 32.71
N ILE A 439 5.81 -4.26 32.46
CA ILE A 439 5.01 -4.21 31.23
C ILE A 439 3.52 -4.50 31.51
N ASN A 440 2.62 -4.15 30.59
CA ASN A 440 1.18 -4.39 30.65
C ASN A 440 0.50 -3.87 31.94
N PRO A 441 0.60 -2.57 32.27
CA PRO A 441 -0.08 -2.02 33.43
C PRO A 441 -1.59 -2.08 33.27
N ILE A 442 -2.30 -2.71 34.20
CA ILE A 442 -3.76 -2.83 34.17
C ILE A 442 -4.30 -2.48 35.56
N ILE A 443 -5.18 -1.48 35.66
CA ILE A 443 -5.85 -1.17 36.92
C ILE A 443 -6.78 -2.32 37.32
N VAL A 444 -6.71 -2.71 38.59
CA VAL A 444 -7.62 -3.68 39.20
C VAL A 444 -8.90 -2.97 39.61
N ASN A 445 -9.92 -3.09 38.77
CA ASN A 445 -11.27 -2.66 39.09
C ASN A 445 -12.31 -3.54 38.39
N LYS A 446 -13.48 -3.65 39.02
CA LYS A 446 -14.66 -4.19 38.36
C LYS A 446 -15.13 -3.17 37.32
N ARG A 447 -15.34 -3.62 36.09
CA ARG A 447 -15.78 -2.80 34.95
C ARG A 447 -17.09 -3.33 34.40
N PRO A 448 -17.90 -2.49 33.73
CA PRO A 448 -19.06 -2.97 32.99
C PRO A 448 -18.61 -3.94 31.89
N THR A 449 -19.26 -5.10 31.81
CA THR A 449 -19.12 -6.00 30.66
C THR A 449 -19.77 -5.34 29.44
N PRO A 450 -19.08 -5.22 28.28
CA PRO A 450 -19.66 -4.72 27.04
C PRO A 450 -20.89 -5.55 26.62
N PRO A 451 -21.80 -4.99 25.81
CA PRO A 451 -22.99 -5.71 25.36
C PRO A 451 -22.61 -6.93 24.53
N ILE A 452 -23.38 -8.01 24.66
CA ILE A 452 -23.29 -9.18 23.78
C ILE A 452 -23.93 -8.83 22.44
N ILE A 453 -23.19 -8.98 21.35
CA ILE A 453 -23.72 -8.95 19.99
C ILE A 453 -24.05 -10.39 19.60
N PRO A 454 -25.32 -10.73 19.30
CA PRO A 454 -25.69 -12.08 18.87
C PRO A 454 -25.03 -12.45 17.53
N ASP A 455 -24.66 -13.73 17.40
CA ASP A 455 -24.17 -14.29 16.15
C ASP A 455 -25.23 -14.12 15.03
N ARG A 456 -24.80 -13.64 13.88
CA ARG A 456 -25.61 -13.47 12.66
C ARG A 456 -25.28 -14.50 11.58
N ILE A 457 -24.17 -15.22 11.77
CA ILE A 457 -23.77 -16.30 10.87
C ILE A 457 -24.80 -17.42 10.82
N LYS A 458 -24.87 -18.09 9.67
CA LYS A 458 -25.61 -19.33 9.46
C LYS A 458 -24.59 -20.45 9.25
N PRO A 459 -24.20 -21.21 10.29
CA PRO A 459 -23.01 -22.06 10.24
C PRO A 459 -22.97 -23.10 9.12
N ASN A 460 -24.12 -23.53 8.60
CA ASN A 460 -24.22 -24.52 7.52
C ASN A 460 -24.13 -23.90 6.12
N ASP A 461 -24.29 -22.59 5.98
CA ASP A 461 -24.22 -21.90 4.69
C ASP A 461 -22.77 -21.85 4.19
N LYS A 462 -22.56 -22.12 2.91
CA LYS A 462 -21.23 -22.09 2.26
C LYS A 462 -20.93 -20.77 1.54
N GLU A 463 -21.88 -19.85 1.56
CA GLU A 463 -21.83 -18.62 0.78
C GLU A 463 -22.19 -17.40 1.64
N ALA A 464 -21.68 -16.25 1.24
CA ALA A 464 -22.13 -14.94 1.67
C ALA A 464 -22.76 -14.20 0.48
N THR A 465 -23.53 -13.16 0.78
CA THR A 465 -24.14 -12.28 -0.22
C THR A 465 -23.40 -10.95 -0.23
N VAL A 466 -23.07 -10.43 -1.40
CA VAL A 466 -22.55 -9.07 -1.59
C VAL A 466 -23.66 -8.23 -2.19
N PHE A 467 -23.87 -7.04 -1.65
CA PHE A 467 -24.76 -6.01 -2.17
C PHE A 467 -23.99 -4.70 -2.33
N ILE A 468 -23.97 -4.17 -3.55
CA ILE A 468 -23.38 -2.87 -3.88
C ILE A 468 -24.52 -1.96 -4.33
N GLN A 469 -24.72 -0.84 -3.63
CA GLN A 469 -25.81 0.07 -3.95
C GLN A 469 -25.54 0.85 -5.26
N ASP A 470 -24.37 1.43 -5.41
CA ASP A 470 -23.94 2.18 -6.59
C ASP A 470 -22.41 2.22 -6.66
N ILE A 471 -21.83 1.41 -7.54
CA ILE A 471 -20.36 1.28 -7.67
C ILE A 471 -19.64 2.60 -8.00
N TYR A 472 -20.34 3.60 -8.55
CA TYR A 472 -19.77 4.90 -8.93
C TYR A 472 -19.66 5.88 -7.75
N GLN A 473 -20.16 5.52 -6.56
CA GLN A 473 -19.93 6.31 -5.33
C GLN A 473 -18.57 5.98 -4.72
N GLY A 474 -17.97 6.96 -4.03
CA GLY A 474 -16.66 6.81 -3.39
C GLY A 474 -15.50 7.30 -4.25
N GLU A 475 -14.27 7.04 -3.80
CA GLU A 475 -13.04 7.50 -4.47
C GLU A 475 -12.51 6.52 -5.52
N GLY A 476 -13.15 5.34 -5.66
CA GLY A 476 -12.70 4.26 -6.55
C GLY A 476 -12.96 4.47 -8.03
N LEU A 477 -14.10 5.07 -8.40
CA LEU A 477 -14.47 5.30 -9.81
C LEU A 477 -14.75 6.79 -10.18
N PRO A 478 -13.98 7.77 -9.67
CA PRO A 478 -14.25 9.18 -9.93
C PRO A 478 -14.11 9.49 -11.42
N GLY A 479 -15.12 10.17 -11.98
CA GLY A 479 -15.13 10.62 -13.37
C GLY A 479 -15.45 9.52 -14.41
N VAL A 480 -15.62 8.26 -13.99
CA VAL A 480 -16.06 7.18 -14.88
C VAL A 480 -17.55 7.36 -15.20
N PRO A 481 -17.96 7.39 -16.47
CA PRO A 481 -19.37 7.52 -16.84
C PRO A 481 -20.22 6.35 -16.30
N VAL A 482 -21.43 6.68 -15.84
CA VAL A 482 -22.39 5.66 -15.38
C VAL A 482 -22.75 4.73 -16.53
N GLY A 483 -22.72 3.44 -16.25
CA GLY A 483 -22.96 2.37 -17.22
C GLY A 483 -21.71 1.87 -17.95
N THR A 484 -20.53 2.45 -17.73
CA THR A 484 -19.26 1.92 -18.25
C THR A 484 -18.93 0.54 -17.66
N VAL A 485 -19.13 0.36 -16.36
CA VAL A 485 -18.98 -0.95 -15.70
C VAL A 485 -20.10 -1.88 -16.15
N LYS A 486 -19.74 -3.02 -16.74
CA LYS A 486 -20.68 -4.06 -17.18
C LYS A 486 -20.69 -5.27 -16.27
N LYS A 487 -19.54 -5.63 -15.72
CA LYS A 487 -19.36 -6.80 -14.86
C LYS A 487 -18.43 -6.52 -13.70
N LEU A 488 -18.46 -7.39 -12.71
CA LEU A 488 -17.42 -7.53 -11.70
C LEU A 488 -16.71 -8.86 -11.93
N ARG A 489 -15.38 -8.84 -12.07
CA ARG A 489 -14.56 -10.04 -11.87
C ARG A 489 -14.36 -10.24 -10.38
N VAL A 490 -14.66 -11.45 -9.91
CA VAL A 490 -14.46 -11.86 -8.52
C VAL A 490 -13.36 -12.90 -8.49
N PHE A 491 -12.34 -12.66 -7.68
CA PHE A 491 -11.23 -13.59 -7.50
C PHE A 491 -10.85 -13.67 -6.03
N ALA A 492 -10.29 -14.82 -5.65
CA ALA A 492 -9.73 -15.05 -4.33
C ALA A 492 -8.20 -15.02 -4.40
N TYR A 493 -7.57 -14.95 -3.24
CA TYR A 493 -6.13 -15.11 -3.12
C TYR A 493 -5.76 -16.49 -2.59
N GLU A 494 -4.74 -17.07 -3.22
CA GLU A 494 -3.95 -18.12 -2.59
C GLU A 494 -2.75 -17.49 -1.92
N TYR A 495 -2.53 -17.88 -0.67
CA TYR A 495 -1.55 -17.29 0.22
C TYR A 495 -0.37 -18.20 0.51
N THR A 496 0.76 -17.57 0.75
CA THR A 496 2.08 -18.18 1.00
C THR A 496 2.04 -19.21 2.13
N TYR A 497 2.72 -20.34 1.93
CA TYR A 497 2.91 -21.36 2.96
C TYR A 497 4.12 -21.06 3.85
N VAL A 498 4.13 -21.62 5.07
CA VAL A 498 5.28 -21.48 5.98
C VAL A 498 6.52 -22.10 5.35
N THR A 499 7.66 -21.39 5.48
CA THR A 499 8.98 -21.69 4.88
C THR A 499 9.01 -21.84 3.36
N SER A 500 8.01 -21.32 2.63
CA SER A 500 7.96 -21.35 1.18
C SER A 500 8.45 -20.06 0.53
N GLU A 501 9.15 -20.19 -0.60
CA GLU A 501 9.54 -19.04 -1.42
C GLU A 501 8.31 -18.24 -1.86
N SER A 502 8.34 -16.95 -1.55
CA SER A 502 7.16 -16.09 -1.56
C SER A 502 7.47 -14.59 -1.54
N ASP A 503 8.73 -14.20 -1.58
CA ASP A 503 9.09 -12.81 -1.81
C ASP A 503 8.47 -12.32 -3.14
N HIS A 504 8.38 -11.00 -3.37
CA HIS A 504 7.72 -10.40 -4.54
C HIS A 504 8.15 -10.98 -5.90
N ILE A 505 9.38 -11.51 -5.99
CA ILE A 505 9.93 -12.17 -7.19
C ILE A 505 9.32 -13.54 -7.49
N ALA A 506 8.68 -14.18 -6.51
CA ALA A 506 8.23 -15.57 -6.58
C ALA A 506 7.04 -15.77 -7.54
N GLN A 507 6.27 -14.72 -7.79
CA GLN A 507 5.13 -14.78 -8.71
C GLN A 507 5.46 -14.27 -10.12
N GLY A 508 6.51 -13.46 -10.29
CA GLY A 508 6.88 -12.82 -11.55
C GLY A 508 7.70 -11.53 -11.35
N ILE A 509 8.11 -10.91 -12.45
CA ILE A 509 8.83 -9.63 -12.41
C ILE A 509 7.82 -8.51 -12.24
N GLN A 510 7.99 -7.68 -11.20
CA GLN A 510 7.04 -6.58 -10.91
C GLN A 510 5.58 -7.06 -10.81
N SER A 511 5.36 -8.33 -10.43
CA SER A 511 4.03 -8.82 -10.10
C SER A 511 3.67 -8.50 -8.66
N GLY A 512 2.42 -8.79 -8.26
CA GLY A 512 2.01 -8.72 -6.86
C GLY A 512 2.67 -9.80 -5.98
N TRP A 513 2.37 -9.76 -4.68
CA TRP A 513 2.85 -10.71 -3.68
C TRP A 513 2.08 -12.04 -3.68
N ASP A 514 0.83 -12.00 -4.15
CA ASP A 514 -0.14 -13.08 -3.97
C ASP A 514 -0.61 -13.71 -5.29
N ILE A 515 -0.97 -14.99 -5.23
CA ILE A 515 -1.56 -15.71 -6.35
C ILE A 515 -3.05 -15.40 -6.44
N LYS A 516 -3.52 -15.08 -7.64
CA LYS A 516 -4.92 -14.75 -7.90
C LYS A 516 -5.66 -15.97 -8.47
N ARG A 517 -6.71 -16.40 -7.77
CA ARG A 517 -7.58 -17.54 -8.11
C ARG A 517 -8.92 -17.02 -8.62
N ASN A 518 -9.16 -17.13 -9.93
CA ASN A 518 -10.34 -16.54 -10.58
C ASN A 518 -11.60 -17.34 -10.24
N LEU A 519 -12.54 -16.73 -9.50
CA LEU A 519 -13.77 -17.40 -9.07
C LEU A 519 -14.88 -17.27 -10.12
N GLY A 520 -14.89 -16.18 -10.88
CA GLY A 520 -15.89 -15.93 -11.92
C GLY A 520 -16.24 -14.46 -12.06
N GLU A 521 -17.30 -14.22 -12.83
CA GLU A 521 -17.82 -12.88 -13.11
C GLU A 521 -19.29 -12.77 -12.75
N VAL A 522 -19.77 -11.55 -12.50
CA VAL A 522 -21.18 -11.25 -12.32
C VAL A 522 -21.55 -9.93 -12.99
N ASP A 523 -22.77 -9.83 -13.49
CA ASP A 523 -23.26 -8.62 -14.15
C ASP A 523 -23.50 -7.48 -13.14
N VAL A 524 -23.25 -6.25 -13.60
CA VAL A 524 -23.60 -5.02 -12.88
C VAL A 524 -24.81 -4.39 -13.57
N GLU A 525 -25.79 -3.95 -12.79
CA GLU A 525 -26.99 -3.32 -13.32
C GLU A 525 -26.67 -1.96 -13.97
N PRO A 526 -27.49 -1.48 -14.93
CA PRO A 526 -27.28 -0.18 -15.57
C PRO A 526 -27.18 1.02 -14.62
N ASP A 527 -27.79 0.93 -13.43
CA ASP A 527 -27.72 1.97 -12.40
C ASP A 527 -26.48 1.87 -11.49
N GLY A 528 -25.54 0.96 -11.79
CA GLY A 528 -24.32 0.72 -11.02
C GLY A 528 -24.49 -0.21 -9.82
N SER A 529 -25.70 -0.72 -9.57
CA SER A 529 -25.96 -1.64 -8.45
C SER A 529 -25.65 -3.10 -8.79
N ALA A 530 -25.32 -3.91 -7.78
CA ALA A 530 -25.09 -5.35 -7.95
C ALA A 530 -25.50 -6.14 -6.70
N ILE A 531 -26.02 -7.37 -6.88
CA ILE A 531 -26.27 -8.32 -5.79
C ILE A 531 -25.92 -9.74 -6.20
N PHE A 532 -25.03 -10.40 -5.45
CA PHE A 532 -24.50 -11.70 -5.85
C PHE A 532 -23.96 -12.53 -4.69
N LYS A 533 -23.68 -13.81 -4.94
CA LYS A 533 -23.09 -14.75 -3.97
C LYS A 533 -21.58 -14.87 -4.15
N ILE A 534 -20.89 -15.04 -3.04
CA ILE A 534 -19.45 -15.37 -2.98
C ILE A 534 -19.25 -16.54 -2.01
N PRO A 535 -18.16 -17.33 -2.15
CA PRO A 535 -17.84 -18.34 -1.16
C PRO A 535 -17.59 -17.69 0.21
N ALA A 536 -18.18 -18.27 1.26
CA ALA A 536 -17.92 -17.84 2.63
C ALA A 536 -16.50 -18.25 3.06
N ASN A 537 -15.97 -17.59 4.10
CA ASN A 537 -14.64 -17.88 4.67
C ASN A 537 -13.49 -17.81 3.64
N THR A 538 -13.69 -17.05 2.57
CA THR A 538 -12.75 -16.90 1.46
C THR A 538 -12.44 -15.41 1.29
N PRO A 539 -11.15 -15.01 1.30
CA PRO A 539 -10.77 -13.63 1.01
C PRO A 539 -10.98 -13.37 -0.48
N VAL A 540 -11.90 -12.46 -0.82
CA VAL A 540 -12.26 -12.11 -2.21
C VAL A 540 -12.04 -10.64 -2.51
N SER A 541 -11.76 -10.37 -3.78
CA SER A 541 -11.57 -9.03 -4.32
C SER A 541 -12.34 -8.84 -5.62
N PHE A 542 -12.54 -7.57 -5.96
CA PHE A 542 -13.37 -7.16 -7.08
C PHE A 542 -12.59 -6.29 -8.07
N GLN A 543 -12.81 -6.55 -9.36
CA GLN A 543 -12.40 -5.68 -10.46
C GLN A 543 -13.64 -5.32 -11.28
N PRO A 544 -14.11 -4.05 -11.27
CA PRO A 544 -15.10 -3.58 -12.24
C PRO A 544 -14.55 -3.70 -13.66
N LEU A 545 -15.30 -4.35 -14.54
CA LEU A 545 -14.92 -4.58 -15.92
C LEU A 545 -15.76 -3.72 -16.86
N ASP A 546 -15.13 -3.23 -17.92
CA ASP A 546 -15.82 -2.59 -19.04
C ASP A 546 -16.43 -3.62 -20.02
N GLU A 547 -16.96 -3.15 -21.15
CA GLU A 547 -17.59 -3.99 -22.17
C GLU A 547 -16.63 -4.94 -22.90
N GLU A 548 -15.33 -4.65 -22.93
CA GLU A 548 -14.30 -5.53 -23.50
C GLU A 548 -13.75 -6.52 -22.45
N GLY A 549 -14.20 -6.42 -21.19
CA GLY A 549 -13.77 -7.29 -20.09
C GLY A 549 -12.46 -6.86 -19.43
N ARG A 550 -12.06 -5.60 -19.57
CA ARG A 550 -10.83 -5.03 -18.96
C ARG A 550 -11.14 -4.37 -17.63
N ALA A 551 -10.24 -4.49 -16.64
CA ALA A 551 -10.45 -3.93 -15.32
C ALA A 551 -10.31 -2.40 -15.29
N ILE A 552 -11.39 -1.71 -14.95
CA ILE A 552 -11.43 -0.24 -14.81
C ILE A 552 -10.67 0.24 -13.58
N GLN A 553 -10.78 -0.54 -12.51
CA GLN A 553 -10.21 -0.28 -11.20
C GLN A 553 -9.94 -1.61 -10.52
N TRP A 554 -9.15 -1.57 -9.44
CA TRP A 554 -8.85 -2.74 -8.65
C TRP A 554 -8.97 -2.46 -7.15
N MET A 555 -9.75 -3.30 -6.47
CA MET A 555 -9.68 -3.46 -5.03
C MET A 555 -8.35 -4.12 -4.59
N ARG A 556 -7.40 -3.32 -4.11
CA ARG A 556 -6.08 -3.78 -3.62
C ARG A 556 -6.13 -4.07 -2.11
N SER A 557 -7.04 -4.97 -1.76
CA SER A 557 -7.34 -5.53 -0.43
C SER A 557 -8.42 -6.59 -0.65
N TRP A 558 -8.87 -7.29 0.38
CA TRP A 558 -9.95 -8.28 0.30
C TRP A 558 -11.05 -8.05 1.34
N VAL A 559 -12.23 -8.57 1.02
CA VAL A 559 -13.32 -8.80 1.98
C VAL A 559 -13.49 -10.30 2.19
N THR A 560 -13.91 -10.70 3.38
CA THR A 560 -14.23 -12.10 3.68
C THR A 560 -15.64 -12.17 4.21
N GLY A 561 -16.56 -12.74 3.42
CA GLY A 561 -17.93 -12.97 3.88
C GLY A 561 -18.01 -14.19 4.79
N MET A 562 -18.67 -14.04 5.93
CA MET A 562 -18.97 -15.16 6.83
C MET A 562 -20.19 -15.96 6.34
N PRO A 563 -20.37 -17.22 6.78
CA PRO A 563 -21.51 -18.06 6.40
C PRO A 563 -22.86 -17.35 6.56
N GLY A 564 -23.59 -17.16 5.45
CA GLY A 564 -24.91 -16.55 5.44
C GLY A 564 -24.94 -15.02 5.62
N GLU A 565 -23.78 -14.37 5.67
CA GLU A 565 -23.66 -12.91 5.81
C GLU A 565 -24.19 -12.17 4.57
N VAL A 566 -24.67 -10.94 4.76
CA VAL A 566 -24.91 -9.98 3.69
C VAL A 566 -23.92 -8.82 3.87
N LEU A 567 -22.86 -8.81 3.07
CA LEU A 567 -21.90 -7.73 2.96
C LEU A 567 -22.52 -6.61 2.11
N SER A 568 -22.54 -5.38 2.62
CA SER A 568 -23.12 -4.23 1.94
C SER A 568 -22.14 -3.05 1.92
N CYS A 569 -21.98 -2.43 0.76
CA CYS A 569 -21.29 -1.15 0.58
C CYS A 569 -22.14 -0.17 -0.25
N VAL A 570 -21.90 1.12 -0.05
CA VAL A 570 -22.55 2.16 -0.86
C VAL A 570 -21.94 2.18 -2.25
N GLY A 571 -20.60 2.18 -2.34
CA GLY A 571 -19.88 2.23 -3.61
C GLY A 571 -18.46 1.72 -3.52
N CYS A 572 -17.62 2.09 -4.48
CA CYS A 572 -16.23 1.66 -4.56
C CYS A 572 -15.33 2.57 -3.71
N HIS A 573 -14.89 2.07 -2.54
CA HIS A 573 -14.09 2.82 -1.56
C HIS A 573 -14.81 4.10 -1.07
N GLU A 574 -16.07 3.97 -0.64
CA GLU A 574 -16.79 5.07 0.00
C GLU A 574 -16.16 5.47 1.34
N ASP A 575 -16.31 6.75 1.71
CA ASP A 575 -15.95 7.19 3.05
C ASP A 575 -16.93 6.60 4.06
N GLN A 576 -16.43 5.80 5.01
CA GLN A 576 -17.24 5.19 6.06
C GLN A 576 -17.84 6.19 7.07
N ASN A 577 -17.38 7.45 7.05
CA ASN A 577 -18.01 8.53 7.82
C ASN A 577 -19.15 9.21 7.04
N SER A 578 -19.34 8.87 5.77
CA SER A 578 -20.48 9.36 4.98
C SER A 578 -21.78 8.65 5.37
N LEU A 579 -22.90 9.37 5.29
CA LEU A 579 -24.22 8.80 5.51
C LEU A 579 -24.68 8.08 4.24
N PRO A 580 -25.05 6.78 4.30
CA PRO A 580 -25.59 6.09 3.14
C PRO A 580 -26.94 6.70 2.77
N MET A 581 -27.14 7.05 1.49
CA MET A 581 -28.43 7.52 1.03
C MET A 581 -29.39 6.33 0.85
N PRO A 582 -30.55 6.30 1.54
CA PRO A 582 -31.53 5.24 1.33
C PRO A 582 -32.12 5.36 -0.09
N LYS A 583 -31.69 4.48 -1.00
CA LYS A 583 -32.12 4.46 -2.40
C LYS A 583 -32.50 3.04 -2.79
N ARG A 584 -33.70 2.88 -3.37
CA ARG A 584 -34.08 1.63 -4.03
C ARG A 584 -33.38 1.57 -5.39
N VAL A 585 -32.61 0.52 -5.60
CA VAL A 585 -31.79 0.29 -6.81
C VAL A 585 -32.21 -1.01 -7.50
N MET A 586 -31.85 -1.20 -8.76
CA MET A 586 -32.28 -2.37 -9.56
C MET A 586 -31.92 -3.69 -8.86
N ALA A 587 -30.70 -3.82 -8.35
CA ALA A 587 -30.23 -5.00 -7.63
C ALA A 587 -31.06 -5.29 -6.36
N SER A 588 -31.56 -4.27 -5.66
CA SER A 588 -32.36 -4.45 -4.43
C SER A 588 -33.71 -5.15 -4.66
N THR A 589 -34.12 -5.34 -5.92
CA THR A 589 -35.37 -6.01 -6.30
C THR A 589 -35.15 -7.42 -6.85
N LYS A 590 -33.91 -7.89 -6.91
CA LYS A 590 -33.52 -9.18 -7.48
C LYS A 590 -33.02 -10.13 -6.39
N ALA A 591 -33.11 -11.43 -6.65
CA ALA A 591 -32.39 -12.41 -5.86
C ALA A 591 -30.88 -12.29 -6.15
N PRO A 592 -29.99 -12.61 -5.19
CA PRO A 592 -28.55 -12.64 -5.42
C PRO A 592 -28.18 -13.58 -6.58
N ALA A 593 -27.44 -13.06 -7.56
CA ALA A 593 -26.92 -13.85 -8.68
C ALA A 593 -25.81 -14.81 -8.23
N GLN A 594 -25.68 -15.94 -8.92
CA GLN A 594 -24.52 -16.82 -8.80
C GLN A 594 -23.39 -16.34 -9.72
N LEU A 595 -22.13 -16.60 -9.34
CA LEU A 595 -20.99 -16.27 -10.19
C LEU A 595 -21.00 -17.12 -11.46
N GLN A 596 -20.73 -16.49 -12.60
CA GLN A 596 -20.43 -17.18 -13.83
C GLN A 596 -19.01 -17.76 -13.72
N THR A 597 -18.92 -19.07 -13.55
CA THR A 597 -17.65 -19.82 -13.45
C THR A 597 -16.78 -19.60 -14.70
N PRO A 598 -15.45 -19.42 -14.55
CA PRO A 598 -14.55 -19.33 -15.70
C PRO A 598 -14.51 -20.65 -16.49
N GLU A 599 -14.27 -20.55 -17.81
CA GLU A 599 -14.10 -21.73 -18.67
C GLU A 599 -12.98 -22.64 -18.16
N GLY A 600 -13.22 -23.95 -18.16
CA GLY A 600 -12.27 -24.92 -17.62
C GLY A 600 -12.21 -24.97 -16.08
N GLY A 601 -13.09 -24.24 -15.37
CA GLY A 601 -13.24 -24.30 -13.91
C GLY A 601 -12.41 -23.27 -13.14
N VAL A 602 -12.75 -23.10 -11.86
CA VAL A 602 -12.05 -22.19 -10.94
C VAL A 602 -10.61 -22.68 -10.71
N ARG A 603 -9.64 -21.76 -10.77
CA ARG A 603 -8.21 -22.08 -10.65
C ARG A 603 -7.36 -20.83 -10.40
N SER A 604 -6.13 -21.04 -9.94
CA SER A 604 -5.09 -20.02 -9.91
C SER A 604 -4.64 -19.65 -11.34
N PHE A 605 -4.46 -18.35 -11.60
CA PHE A 605 -3.99 -17.87 -12.90
C PHE A 605 -2.51 -18.20 -13.10
N THR A 606 -2.13 -18.74 -14.27
CA THR A 606 -0.73 -19.09 -14.57
C THR A 606 -0.38 -18.80 -16.03
N TYR A 607 0.77 -18.16 -16.25
CA TYR A 607 1.20 -17.75 -17.59
C TYR A 607 1.33 -18.94 -18.55
N GLN A 608 1.84 -20.07 -18.06
CA GLN A 608 2.09 -21.28 -18.85
C GLN A 608 0.80 -21.87 -19.45
N LEU A 609 -0.32 -21.86 -18.71
CA LEU A 609 -1.57 -22.47 -19.18
C LEU A 609 -2.51 -21.45 -19.85
N GLU A 610 -2.34 -20.16 -19.56
CA GLU A 610 -3.24 -19.10 -20.03
C GLU A 610 -2.67 -18.32 -21.22
N ILE A 611 -1.40 -17.90 -21.15
CA ILE A 611 -0.79 -16.98 -22.12
C ILE A 611 0.08 -17.69 -23.14
N GLN A 612 0.88 -18.68 -22.73
CA GLN A 612 1.73 -19.42 -23.67
C GLN A 612 0.92 -20.05 -24.84
N PRO A 613 -0.29 -20.61 -24.64
CA PRO A 613 -1.10 -21.12 -25.76
C PRO A 613 -1.49 -20.03 -26.78
N ILE A 614 -1.70 -18.79 -26.33
CA ILE A 614 -1.99 -17.66 -27.21
C ILE A 614 -0.76 -17.33 -28.07
N LEU A 615 0.43 -17.32 -27.46
CA LEU A 615 1.69 -17.07 -28.16
C LEU A 615 2.03 -18.19 -29.14
N ASP A 616 1.88 -19.44 -28.74
CA ASP A 616 2.13 -20.61 -29.59
C ASP A 616 1.25 -20.58 -30.84
N ARG A 617 0.00 -20.13 -30.68
CA ARG A 617 -0.96 -20.07 -31.78
C ARG A 617 -0.75 -18.88 -32.72
N ASN A 618 -0.45 -17.70 -32.16
CA ASN A 618 -0.55 -16.43 -32.90
C ASN A 618 0.80 -15.73 -33.13
N CYS A 619 1.86 -16.07 -32.38
CA CYS A 619 3.11 -15.29 -32.36
C CYS A 619 4.34 -16.11 -32.75
N VAL A 620 4.46 -17.36 -32.28
CA VAL A 620 5.68 -18.20 -32.40
C VAL A 620 6.08 -18.49 -33.86
N ALA A 621 5.12 -18.50 -34.79
CA ALA A 621 5.39 -18.66 -36.22
C ALA A 621 6.40 -17.61 -36.74
N CYS A 622 6.31 -16.37 -36.24
CA CYS A 622 7.22 -15.28 -36.60
C CYS A 622 8.31 -15.05 -35.54
N HIS A 623 8.00 -15.27 -34.26
CA HIS A 623 8.85 -14.98 -33.11
C HIS A 623 9.50 -16.23 -32.52
N ASN A 624 10.59 -16.68 -33.14
CA ASN A 624 11.35 -17.87 -32.74
C ASN A 624 12.88 -17.65 -32.83
N GLU A 625 13.69 -18.71 -32.72
CA GLU A 625 15.15 -18.62 -32.81
C GLU A 625 15.64 -17.96 -34.10
N ASN A 626 15.03 -18.31 -35.22
CA ASN A 626 15.44 -17.95 -36.57
C ASN A 626 14.57 -16.83 -37.18
N GLY A 627 13.54 -16.40 -36.46
CA GLY A 627 12.58 -15.38 -36.87
C GLY A 627 12.84 -14.00 -36.27
N ALA A 628 11.79 -13.17 -36.23
CA ALA A 628 11.81 -11.85 -35.62
C ALA A 628 12.05 -11.96 -34.10
N LYS A 629 12.74 -10.97 -33.53
CA LYS A 629 12.92 -10.87 -32.08
C LYS A 629 11.81 -10.03 -31.44
N PRO A 630 11.44 -10.33 -30.19
CA PRO A 630 12.00 -11.36 -29.31
C PRO A 630 11.45 -12.79 -29.58
N ASP A 631 12.07 -13.84 -29.02
CA ASP A 631 11.63 -15.25 -29.16
C ASP A 631 10.53 -15.58 -28.13
N PHE A 632 9.39 -16.11 -28.58
CA PHE A 632 8.24 -16.40 -27.71
C PHE A 632 7.96 -17.90 -27.50
N ARG A 633 8.86 -18.78 -27.93
CA ARG A 633 8.70 -20.23 -27.70
C ARG A 633 8.69 -20.56 -26.21
N GLY A 634 7.75 -21.41 -25.81
CA GLY A 634 7.68 -21.95 -24.45
C GLY A 634 8.78 -22.99 -24.17
N GLY A 635 8.91 -23.38 -22.89
CA GLY A 635 9.79 -24.47 -22.46
C GLY A 635 11.28 -24.13 -22.35
N ILE A 636 11.68 -22.91 -22.72
CA ILE A 636 13.00 -22.35 -22.45
C ILE A 636 12.88 -21.49 -21.18
N THR A 637 13.60 -21.85 -20.12
CA THR A 637 13.68 -21.04 -18.89
C THR A 637 15.04 -20.36 -18.78
N ASP A 638 15.14 -19.37 -17.90
CA ASP A 638 16.40 -18.70 -17.57
C ASP A 638 17.35 -19.58 -16.71
N ILE A 639 16.95 -20.83 -16.43
CA ILE A 639 17.76 -21.89 -15.81
C ILE A 639 18.38 -22.76 -16.90
N ASP A 640 19.71 -22.89 -16.91
CA ASP A 640 20.43 -23.74 -17.85
C ASP A 640 20.01 -25.21 -17.67
N VAL A 641 19.64 -25.88 -18.77
CA VAL A 641 19.19 -27.29 -18.81
C VAL A 641 20.24 -28.25 -18.22
N ARG A 642 21.51 -27.82 -18.15
CA ARG A 642 22.61 -28.59 -17.53
C ARG A 642 22.54 -28.68 -16.00
N ASP A 643 21.97 -27.68 -15.31
CA ASP A 643 21.83 -27.71 -13.84
C ASP A 643 20.63 -28.60 -13.41
N ALA A 644 19.60 -28.70 -14.26
CA ALA A 644 18.44 -29.56 -14.03
C ALA A 644 18.80 -31.06 -14.01
N GLN A 645 19.90 -31.46 -14.67
CA GLN A 645 20.36 -32.86 -14.71
C GLN A 645 21.13 -33.31 -13.45
N GLN A 646 21.46 -32.42 -12.51
CA GLN A 646 22.25 -32.76 -11.31
C GLN A 646 21.45 -32.95 -10.01
N GLY A 647 20.11 -32.95 -10.07
CA GLY A 647 19.27 -33.43 -8.96
C GLY A 647 19.40 -32.68 -7.62
N SER A 648 19.98 -31.48 -7.61
CA SER A 648 20.02 -30.64 -6.40
C SER A 648 18.81 -29.72 -6.39
N TYR A 649 17.79 -30.08 -5.60
CA TYR A 649 16.80 -29.12 -5.12
C TYR A 649 17.57 -28.03 -4.37
N SER A 650 17.83 -26.92 -5.04
CA SER A 650 18.60 -25.82 -4.51
C SER A 650 17.72 -25.05 -3.53
N THR A 651 18.16 -24.96 -2.28
CA THR A 651 17.54 -24.10 -1.28
C THR A 651 17.65 -22.62 -1.70
N PRO A 652 16.81 -21.72 -1.16
CA PRO A 652 16.79 -20.29 -1.52
C PRO A 652 18.16 -19.58 -1.50
N ALA A 653 19.06 -20.00 -0.61
CA ALA A 653 20.45 -19.50 -0.54
C ALA A 653 21.24 -19.73 -1.85
N ARG A 654 20.97 -20.83 -2.57
CA ARG A 654 21.66 -21.18 -3.83
C ARG A 654 21.07 -20.51 -5.08
N ARG A 655 19.82 -20.00 -5.04
CA ARG A 655 19.23 -19.20 -6.13
C ARG A 655 19.72 -17.75 -6.12
N ALA A 656 19.84 -17.17 -4.91
CA ALA A 656 20.44 -15.84 -4.73
C ALA A 656 21.93 -15.79 -5.13
N GLU A 657 22.66 -16.90 -4.97
CA GLU A 657 24.06 -17.05 -5.43
C GLU A 657 24.18 -17.31 -6.94
N SER A 658 23.11 -17.76 -7.64
CA SER A 658 23.14 -18.12 -9.06
C SER A 658 22.45 -17.11 -10.01
N GLY A 659 21.62 -16.20 -9.49
CA GLY A 659 21.03 -15.09 -10.25
C GLY A 659 19.99 -15.49 -11.32
N ARG A 660 19.17 -16.51 -11.03
CA ARG A 660 18.16 -17.10 -11.95
C ARG A 660 16.83 -17.36 -11.23
N LEU A 661 15.69 -17.12 -11.89
CA LEU A 661 14.35 -17.05 -11.27
C LEU A 661 13.34 -18.15 -11.71
N ASP A 662 13.74 -19.09 -12.57
CA ASP A 662 12.82 -20.10 -13.17
C ASP A 662 11.67 -19.47 -13.98
N LEU A 663 11.99 -18.39 -14.68
CA LEU A 663 11.04 -17.67 -15.53
C LEU A 663 11.22 -18.12 -16.98
N THR A 664 10.12 -18.33 -17.68
CA THR A 664 10.17 -18.66 -19.11
C THR A 664 10.72 -17.46 -19.90
N GLN A 665 11.54 -17.75 -20.91
CA GLN A 665 12.11 -16.70 -21.77
C GLN A 665 11.01 -15.93 -22.52
N SER A 666 9.91 -16.60 -22.89
CA SER A 666 8.74 -15.97 -23.50
C SER A 666 8.09 -14.94 -22.56
N TYR A 667 7.97 -15.25 -21.26
CA TYR A 667 7.49 -14.30 -20.25
C TYR A 667 8.43 -13.09 -20.13
N LEU A 668 9.74 -13.32 -19.96
CA LEU A 668 10.76 -12.26 -19.87
C LEU A 668 10.76 -11.34 -21.09
N ASN A 669 10.41 -11.88 -22.26
CA ASN A 669 10.32 -11.14 -23.50
C ASN A 669 8.99 -10.38 -23.67
N LEU A 670 7.91 -10.81 -23.02
CA LEU A 670 6.57 -10.23 -23.20
C LEU A 670 6.21 -9.19 -22.12
N HIS A 671 6.51 -9.47 -20.85
CA HIS A 671 6.15 -8.58 -19.75
C HIS A 671 6.68 -7.13 -19.85
N PRO A 672 7.78 -6.81 -20.56
CA PRO A 672 8.24 -5.43 -20.70
C PRO A 672 7.26 -4.50 -21.41
N TYR A 673 6.34 -5.06 -22.20
CA TYR A 673 5.35 -4.30 -22.98
C TYR A 673 4.03 -4.05 -22.24
N VAL A 674 3.97 -4.41 -20.95
CA VAL A 674 2.80 -4.27 -20.09
C VAL A 674 3.01 -3.16 -19.05
N ASN A 675 2.10 -2.20 -19.00
CA ASN A 675 2.08 -1.15 -17.97
C ASN A 675 1.38 -1.66 -16.71
N ARG A 676 2.05 -1.59 -15.56
CA ARG A 676 1.58 -2.13 -14.28
C ARG A 676 2.25 -1.45 -13.09
N GLN A 677 1.63 -1.57 -11.91
CA GLN A 677 2.00 -0.86 -10.68
C GLN A 677 3.10 -1.50 -9.82
N GLY A 678 3.41 -2.79 -10.03
CA GLY A 678 4.40 -3.51 -9.22
C GLY A 678 3.88 -4.00 -7.85
N PRO A 679 4.75 -4.61 -7.02
CA PRO A 679 4.43 -5.12 -5.68
C PRO A 679 4.30 -4.02 -4.62
N GLU A 680 4.93 -2.86 -4.81
CA GLU A 680 4.93 -1.73 -3.87
C GLU A 680 4.06 -0.56 -4.37
N ALA A 681 2.87 -0.89 -4.88
CA ALA A 681 1.98 0.11 -5.44
C ALA A 681 1.58 1.16 -4.39
N ASP A 682 1.26 2.37 -4.87
CA ASP A 682 0.87 3.50 -4.02
C ASP A 682 -0.32 3.15 -3.10
N ILE A 683 -0.25 3.49 -1.81
CA ILE A 683 -1.28 3.11 -0.84
C ILE A 683 -2.62 3.81 -1.08
N TYR A 684 -2.61 4.98 -1.72
CA TYR A 684 -3.85 5.68 -2.08
C TYR A 684 -4.55 4.99 -3.24
N VAL A 685 -5.88 5.11 -3.30
CA VAL A 685 -6.67 4.59 -4.41
C VAL A 685 -6.20 5.22 -5.73
N MET A 686 -5.84 4.38 -6.68
CA MET A 686 -5.30 4.78 -7.97
C MET A 686 -6.39 5.41 -8.85
N LYS A 687 -5.99 6.20 -9.85
CA LYS A 687 -6.97 6.72 -10.81
C LYS A 687 -7.49 5.59 -11.70
N PRO A 688 -8.80 5.53 -11.98
CA PRO A 688 -9.36 4.58 -12.93
C PRO A 688 -8.62 4.65 -14.27
N TYR A 689 -8.41 3.49 -14.90
CA TYR A 689 -7.71 3.37 -16.18
C TYR A 689 -6.24 3.85 -16.24
N GLU A 690 -5.60 4.14 -15.10
CA GLU A 690 -4.18 4.52 -15.08
C GLU A 690 -3.25 3.33 -15.36
N TYR A 691 -3.37 2.26 -14.55
CA TYR A 691 -2.69 0.99 -14.78
C TYR A 691 -3.66 0.01 -15.44
N HIS A 692 -3.82 0.18 -16.74
CA HIS A 692 -4.88 -0.48 -17.51
C HIS A 692 -4.35 -1.13 -18.78
N ALA A 693 -5.03 -2.19 -19.25
CA ALA A 693 -4.72 -2.86 -20.50
C ALA A 693 -4.58 -1.89 -21.68
N SER A 694 -5.44 -0.87 -21.81
CA SER A 694 -5.36 0.11 -22.92
C SER A 694 -4.11 1.00 -22.89
N THR A 695 -3.41 1.10 -21.75
CA THR A 695 -2.17 1.87 -21.62
C THR A 695 -0.92 1.06 -21.97
N SER A 696 -1.03 -0.27 -22.01
CA SER A 696 0.09 -1.18 -22.34
C SER A 696 0.50 -1.08 -23.81
N GLU A 697 1.80 -1.11 -24.09
CA GLU A 697 2.31 -1.09 -25.48
C GLU A 697 1.90 -2.35 -26.24
N LEU A 698 1.88 -3.51 -25.56
CA LEU A 698 1.45 -4.78 -26.13
C LEU A 698 0.05 -4.70 -26.76
N VAL A 699 -0.92 -4.19 -26.00
CA VAL A 699 -2.32 -4.07 -26.45
C VAL A 699 -2.41 -3.11 -27.64
N ARG A 700 -1.65 -2.01 -27.61
CA ARG A 700 -1.62 -1.03 -28.71
C ARG A 700 -1.04 -1.62 -30.00
N ILE A 701 0.07 -2.36 -29.91
CA ILE A 701 0.69 -3.04 -31.05
C ILE A 701 -0.31 -4.02 -31.69
N LEU A 702 -0.95 -4.84 -30.87
CA LEU A 702 -1.89 -5.86 -31.35
C LEU A 702 -3.17 -5.25 -31.94
N LYS A 703 -3.77 -4.23 -31.29
CA LYS A 703 -4.95 -3.52 -31.83
C LYS A 703 -4.64 -2.75 -33.12
N ALA A 704 -3.38 -2.35 -33.34
CA ALA A 704 -2.94 -1.76 -34.61
C ALA A 704 -2.78 -2.79 -35.75
N GLY A 705 -2.99 -4.09 -35.49
CA GLY A 705 -2.98 -5.15 -36.50
C GLY A 705 -1.59 -5.71 -36.80
N HIS A 706 -0.69 -5.76 -35.80
CA HIS A 706 0.68 -6.26 -35.90
C HIS A 706 0.85 -7.46 -36.85
N HIS A 707 1.35 -7.21 -38.06
CA HIS A 707 1.53 -8.18 -39.16
C HIS A 707 0.33 -9.11 -39.42
N GLY A 708 -0.90 -8.59 -39.26
CA GLY A 708 -2.13 -9.34 -39.53
C GLY A 708 -2.50 -10.36 -38.44
N VAL A 709 -1.90 -10.28 -37.26
CA VAL A 709 -2.30 -11.09 -36.10
C VAL A 709 -3.68 -10.65 -35.60
N GLU A 710 -4.63 -11.59 -35.59
CA GLU A 710 -5.98 -11.39 -35.07
C GLU A 710 -6.25 -12.37 -33.93
N LEU A 711 -6.46 -11.82 -32.73
CA LEU A 711 -6.90 -12.56 -31.56
C LEU A 711 -8.42 -12.67 -31.53
N THR A 712 -8.91 -13.83 -31.11
CA THR A 712 -10.32 -14.04 -30.78
C THR A 712 -10.71 -13.26 -29.52
N ASP A 713 -12.02 -13.02 -29.32
CA ASP A 713 -12.52 -12.34 -28.12
C ASP A 713 -12.05 -13.03 -26.82
N LYS A 714 -11.98 -14.36 -26.82
CA LYS A 714 -11.46 -15.15 -25.70
C LYS A 714 -9.99 -14.87 -25.45
N GLU A 715 -9.15 -14.90 -26.49
CA GLU A 715 -7.71 -14.62 -26.37
C GLU A 715 -7.47 -13.19 -25.88
N TRP A 716 -8.26 -12.21 -26.33
CA TRP A 716 -8.23 -10.84 -25.81
C TRP A 716 -8.57 -10.79 -24.33
N ARG A 717 -9.67 -11.42 -23.90
CA ARG A 717 -10.09 -11.42 -22.49
C ARG A 717 -9.06 -12.10 -21.58
N THR A 718 -8.44 -13.19 -22.02
CA THR A 718 -7.36 -13.86 -21.28
C THR A 718 -6.12 -12.96 -21.17
N LEU A 719 -5.74 -12.28 -22.25
CA LEU A 719 -4.61 -11.34 -22.24
C LEU A 719 -4.88 -10.14 -21.30
N TYR A 720 -6.09 -9.58 -21.34
CA TYR A 720 -6.49 -8.51 -20.43
C TYR A 720 -6.47 -8.96 -18.98
N ASN A 721 -7.00 -10.16 -18.68
CA ASN A 721 -6.96 -10.72 -17.33
C ASN A 721 -5.53 -10.89 -16.81
N TRP A 722 -4.58 -11.32 -17.65
CA TRP A 722 -3.18 -11.39 -17.25
C TRP A 722 -2.60 -10.03 -16.87
N ILE A 723 -2.89 -8.99 -17.65
CA ILE A 723 -2.46 -7.61 -17.36
C ILE A 723 -3.13 -7.12 -16.06
N ASP A 724 -4.44 -7.28 -15.95
CA ASP A 724 -5.25 -6.85 -14.79
C ASP A 724 -4.84 -7.58 -13.50
N PHE A 725 -4.28 -8.78 -13.59
CA PHE A 725 -3.75 -9.55 -12.45
C PHE A 725 -2.31 -9.18 -12.07
N ASN A 726 -1.76 -8.11 -12.66
CA ASN A 726 -0.39 -7.63 -12.47
C ASN A 726 0.67 -8.54 -13.13
N ALA A 727 0.35 -9.11 -14.29
CA ALA A 727 1.23 -9.94 -15.12
C ALA A 727 1.99 -11.07 -14.38
N PRO A 728 1.30 -11.95 -13.61
CA PRO A 728 1.95 -13.06 -12.93
C PRO A 728 2.51 -14.08 -13.92
N HIS A 729 3.62 -14.71 -13.54
CA HIS A 729 4.19 -15.88 -14.20
C HIS A 729 3.65 -17.17 -13.55
N HIS A 730 3.85 -17.32 -12.23
CA HIS A 730 3.47 -18.50 -11.49
C HIS A 730 2.05 -18.38 -10.91
N GLY A 731 1.34 -19.51 -10.90
CA GLY A 731 0.02 -19.66 -10.27
C GLY A 731 0.02 -20.67 -9.12
N ARG A 732 1.19 -21.01 -8.56
CA ARG A 732 1.32 -21.98 -7.48
C ARG A 732 2.48 -21.62 -6.54
N PHE A 733 2.30 -21.90 -5.25
CA PHE A 733 3.40 -21.88 -4.28
C PHE A 733 4.10 -23.24 -4.22
N VAL A 734 5.40 -23.22 -3.96
CA VAL A 734 6.11 -24.38 -3.41
C VAL A 734 5.62 -24.58 -1.97
N HIS A 735 5.51 -25.82 -1.49
CA HIS A 735 5.16 -26.12 -0.09
C HIS A 735 6.26 -27.02 0.46
N ASN A 736 7.03 -26.49 1.41
CA ASN A 736 8.15 -27.20 2.01
C ASN A 736 7.69 -28.01 3.23
N LYS A 737 8.48 -29.01 3.65
CA LYS A 737 8.24 -29.64 4.95
C LYS A 737 8.50 -28.62 6.06
N VAL A 738 7.60 -28.51 7.03
CA VAL A 738 7.79 -27.71 8.23
C VAL A 738 8.35 -28.54 9.38
N TRP A 739 9.13 -27.91 10.25
CA TRP A 739 9.82 -28.59 11.35
C TRP A 739 8.88 -29.01 12.51
N TYR A 740 7.65 -28.50 12.55
CA TYR A 740 6.69 -28.72 13.65
C TYR A 740 5.43 -29.53 13.25
N CYS A 741 5.35 -30.00 12.01
CA CYS A 741 4.25 -30.84 11.53
C CYS A 741 4.79 -31.90 10.56
N ASP A 742 4.47 -33.16 10.82
CA ASP A 742 4.90 -34.27 9.97
C ASP A 742 4.02 -34.45 8.71
N THR A 743 2.78 -33.95 8.75
CA THR A 743 1.87 -33.96 7.60
C THR A 743 2.28 -32.89 6.59
N ASP A 744 2.11 -33.21 5.31
CA ASP A 744 2.26 -32.25 4.22
C ASP A 744 1.39 -31.00 4.44
N GLN A 745 1.98 -29.81 4.32
CA GLN A 745 1.31 -28.54 4.64
C GLN A 745 0.07 -28.30 3.76
N TYR A 746 0.11 -28.70 2.49
CA TYR A 746 -1.01 -28.54 1.57
C TYR A 746 -2.23 -29.34 2.07
N THR A 747 -2.03 -30.63 2.38
CA THR A 747 -3.08 -31.48 2.95
C THR A 747 -3.57 -30.96 4.30
N ARG A 748 -2.64 -30.56 5.18
CA ARG A 748 -2.97 -30.10 6.53
C ARG A 748 -3.79 -28.81 6.52
N ARG A 749 -3.48 -27.87 5.63
CA ARG A 749 -4.24 -26.62 5.45
C ARG A 749 -5.68 -26.90 5.00
N ILE A 750 -5.89 -27.84 4.09
CA ILE A 750 -7.24 -28.25 3.64
C ILE A 750 -8.01 -28.89 4.78
N GLU A 751 -7.39 -29.78 5.55
CA GLU A 751 -8.01 -30.44 6.71
C GLU A 751 -8.51 -29.42 7.74
N LEU A 752 -7.64 -28.47 8.14
CA LEU A 752 -7.97 -27.43 9.12
C LEU A 752 -9.03 -26.46 8.59
N ALA A 753 -8.96 -26.07 7.32
CA ALA A 753 -9.98 -25.23 6.69
C ALA A 753 -11.34 -25.95 6.62
N ASN A 754 -11.35 -27.25 6.33
CA ASN A 754 -12.57 -28.03 6.32
C ASN A 754 -13.18 -28.15 7.72
N LYS A 755 -12.35 -28.40 8.74
CA LYS A 755 -12.77 -28.57 10.13
C LYS A 755 -13.23 -27.27 10.80
N TYR A 756 -12.46 -26.18 10.64
CA TYR A 756 -12.64 -24.95 11.41
C TYR A 756 -13.11 -23.74 10.59
N ALA A 757 -13.24 -23.88 9.27
CA ALA A 757 -13.73 -22.84 8.37
C ALA A 757 -14.84 -23.35 7.43
N ASN A 758 -15.66 -24.28 7.91
CA ASN A 758 -16.86 -24.75 7.22
C ASN A 758 -16.60 -25.22 5.77
N GLY A 759 -15.57 -26.04 5.54
CA GLY A 759 -15.31 -26.59 4.20
C GLY A 759 -14.61 -25.64 3.22
N ALA A 760 -14.00 -24.56 3.69
CA ALA A 760 -13.33 -23.57 2.84
C ALA A 760 -11.92 -24.01 2.36
N GLY A 761 -11.61 -25.31 2.40
CA GLY A 761 -10.35 -25.83 1.88
C GLY A 761 -10.28 -25.70 0.36
N VAL A 762 -9.13 -25.26 -0.16
CA VAL A 762 -8.91 -25.10 -1.61
C VAL A 762 -7.97 -26.19 -2.13
N GLU A 763 -8.40 -26.90 -3.17
CA GLU A 763 -7.65 -27.97 -3.82
C GLU A 763 -6.96 -27.48 -5.09
N TRP A 764 -6.16 -26.41 -4.98
CA TRP A 764 -5.57 -25.72 -6.13
C TRP A 764 -4.72 -26.62 -7.04
N LYS A 765 -4.13 -27.71 -6.52
CA LYS A 765 -3.38 -28.69 -7.34
C LYS A 765 -4.31 -29.39 -8.32
N ARG A 766 -5.45 -29.89 -7.81
CA ARG A 766 -6.46 -30.57 -8.63
C ARG A 766 -7.02 -29.62 -9.68
N GLU A 767 -7.34 -28.39 -9.28
CA GLU A 767 -7.88 -27.37 -10.18
C GLU A 767 -6.94 -27.05 -11.34
N LEU A 768 -5.64 -26.90 -11.07
CA LEU A 768 -4.63 -26.69 -12.12
C LEU A 768 -4.44 -27.92 -13.01
N GLU A 769 -4.48 -29.13 -12.46
CA GLU A 769 -4.38 -30.38 -13.23
C GLU A 769 -5.58 -30.59 -14.16
N GLU A 770 -6.80 -30.35 -13.65
CA GLU A 770 -8.04 -30.41 -14.42
C GLU A 770 -8.03 -29.37 -15.53
N TYR A 771 -7.60 -28.14 -15.22
CA TYR A 771 -7.49 -27.09 -16.23
C TYR A 771 -6.42 -27.39 -17.29
N ALA A 772 -5.27 -27.92 -16.91
CA ALA A 772 -4.23 -28.30 -17.87
C ALA A 772 -4.73 -29.36 -18.86
N LYS A 773 -5.50 -30.35 -18.39
CA LYS A 773 -6.17 -31.34 -19.27
C LYS A 773 -7.16 -30.65 -20.20
N TRP A 774 -7.98 -29.76 -19.66
CA TRP A 774 -8.95 -29.00 -20.45
C TRP A 774 -8.27 -28.15 -21.53
N VAL A 775 -7.15 -27.50 -21.23
CA VAL A 775 -6.37 -26.71 -22.21
C VAL A 775 -5.86 -27.60 -23.33
N GLU A 776 -5.32 -28.79 -23.03
CA GLU A 776 -4.86 -29.72 -24.06
C GLU A 776 -6.01 -30.27 -24.93
N GLU A 777 -7.17 -30.57 -24.33
CA GLU A 777 -8.37 -31.00 -25.05
C GLU A 777 -8.97 -29.92 -25.97
N HIS A 778 -8.78 -28.65 -25.60
CA HIS A 778 -9.32 -27.49 -26.34
C HIS A 778 -8.24 -26.72 -27.10
N LYS A 779 -7.03 -27.31 -27.22
CA LYS A 779 -5.89 -26.68 -27.86
C LYS A 779 -6.18 -26.44 -29.32
N GLN A 780 -6.07 -25.18 -29.71
CA GLN A 780 -6.29 -24.78 -31.09
C GLN A 780 -4.97 -24.86 -31.87
N PRO A 781 -4.99 -25.26 -33.15
CA PRO A 781 -3.78 -25.36 -33.95
C PRO A 781 -3.13 -23.99 -34.16
N ALA A 782 -1.82 -23.97 -34.39
CA ALA A 782 -1.12 -22.75 -34.76
C ALA A 782 -1.70 -22.15 -36.03
N LYS A 783 -1.85 -20.82 -36.06
CA LYS A 783 -2.29 -20.11 -37.27
C LYS A 783 -1.09 -19.85 -38.16
N GLU A 784 -1.29 -20.03 -39.47
CA GLU A 784 -0.36 -19.50 -40.45
C GLU A 784 -0.56 -17.97 -40.49
N VAL A 785 0.36 -17.23 -39.88
CA VAL A 785 0.36 -15.76 -39.95
C VAL A 785 1.04 -15.36 -41.25
N LYS A 786 0.24 -14.99 -42.26
CA LYS A 786 0.77 -14.40 -43.49
C LYS A 786 0.92 -12.91 -43.27
N GLU A 787 2.16 -12.42 -43.33
CA GLU A 787 2.41 -11.00 -43.29
C GLU A 787 1.60 -10.33 -44.42
N PRO A 788 0.63 -9.46 -44.10
CA PRO A 788 -0.12 -8.77 -45.12
C PRO A 788 0.85 -7.92 -45.94
N ALA A 789 0.67 -7.88 -47.25
CA ALA A 789 1.46 -7.01 -48.10
C ALA A 789 1.37 -5.57 -47.56
N LYS A 790 2.51 -4.97 -47.24
CA LYS A 790 2.55 -3.58 -46.76
C LYS A 790 1.84 -2.72 -47.81
N PRO A 791 0.81 -1.96 -47.44
CA PRO A 791 0.10 -1.13 -48.40
C PRO A 791 1.10 -0.14 -49.02
N ASN A 792 1.19 -0.16 -50.35
CA ASN A 792 2.10 0.71 -51.10
C ASN A 792 1.42 2.05 -51.35
N TYR A 793 1.63 2.99 -50.42
CA TYR A 793 1.16 4.36 -50.56
C TYR A 793 2.17 5.18 -51.38
N LYS A 794 1.66 6.03 -52.29
CA LYS A 794 2.50 6.98 -53.01
C LYS A 794 2.83 8.15 -52.10
N ASP A 795 4.12 8.49 -52.00
CA ASP A 795 4.57 9.68 -51.30
C ASP A 795 3.91 10.94 -51.85
N LEU A 796 3.39 11.76 -50.94
CA LEU A 796 2.77 13.03 -51.29
C LEU A 796 3.83 14.14 -51.32
N LYS A 797 3.65 15.11 -52.22
CA LYS A 797 4.52 16.29 -52.34
C LYS A 797 3.74 17.56 -52.07
N SER A 798 4.32 18.49 -51.32
CA SER A 798 3.82 19.85 -51.13
C SER A 798 4.81 20.85 -51.72
N LYS A 799 4.33 21.89 -52.41
CA LYS A 799 5.21 22.90 -53.04
C LYS A 799 5.99 23.76 -52.03
N LYS A 800 5.51 23.84 -50.79
CA LYS A 800 6.04 24.73 -49.74
C LYS A 800 6.47 23.98 -48.48
N PHE A 801 6.71 22.67 -48.59
CA PHE A 801 7.13 21.81 -47.48
C PHE A 801 7.92 20.61 -48.03
N PRO A 802 9.06 20.22 -47.43
CA PRO A 802 9.67 20.80 -46.22
C PRO A 802 10.28 22.20 -46.43
N PHE A 803 10.67 22.85 -45.34
CA PHE A 803 11.41 24.12 -45.34
C PHE A 803 12.42 24.17 -44.17
N THR A 804 13.44 25.01 -44.32
CA THR A 804 14.53 25.17 -43.33
C THR A 804 14.09 25.90 -42.07
N ALA A 805 14.85 25.75 -40.98
CA ALA A 805 14.58 26.47 -39.73
C ALA A 805 14.65 28.00 -39.91
N GLU A 806 15.55 28.51 -40.76
CA GLU A 806 15.62 29.92 -41.13
C GLU A 806 14.31 30.39 -41.78
N GLN A 807 13.82 29.64 -42.78
CA GLN A 807 12.55 29.94 -43.45
C GLN A 807 11.36 29.85 -42.48
N ALA A 808 11.39 28.91 -41.53
CA ALA A 808 10.38 28.78 -40.49
C ALA A 808 10.31 30.04 -39.61
N ARG A 809 11.47 30.56 -39.15
CA ARG A 809 11.56 31.81 -38.37
C ARG A 809 11.06 33.01 -39.16
N GLU A 810 11.51 33.16 -40.40
CA GLU A 810 11.03 34.23 -41.30
C GLU A 810 9.51 34.19 -41.53
N MET A 811 8.91 32.99 -41.57
CA MET A 811 7.46 32.83 -41.69
C MET A 811 6.71 33.37 -40.47
N ALA A 812 7.23 33.18 -39.26
CA ALA A 812 6.64 33.71 -38.03
C ALA A 812 6.81 35.24 -37.92
N GLU A 813 8.00 35.74 -38.24
CA GLU A 813 8.33 37.18 -38.18
C GLU A 813 7.47 38.04 -39.13
N LYS A 814 6.98 37.47 -40.24
CA LYS A 814 6.05 38.15 -41.18
C LYS A 814 4.74 38.59 -40.53
N TYR A 815 4.34 37.97 -39.42
CA TYR A 815 3.14 38.35 -38.68
C TYR A 815 3.42 39.40 -37.58
N GLY A 816 4.67 39.88 -37.45
CA GLY A 816 5.09 40.88 -36.47
C GLY A 816 5.43 40.24 -35.13
N GLN A 817 4.53 40.33 -34.14
CA GLN A 817 4.74 39.73 -32.83
C GLN A 817 4.82 38.20 -32.95
N THR A 818 5.92 37.60 -32.47
CA THR A 818 6.16 36.15 -32.49
C THR A 818 5.94 35.47 -31.15
N ARG A 819 5.91 36.23 -30.05
CA ARG A 819 5.68 35.73 -28.68
C ARG A 819 4.69 36.62 -27.93
N ARG A 820 3.73 36.02 -27.24
CA ARG A 820 2.67 36.69 -26.47
C ARG A 820 2.58 36.05 -25.09
N THR A 821 2.53 36.86 -24.04
CA THR A 821 2.35 36.36 -22.67
C THR A 821 1.04 36.90 -22.08
N ILE A 822 0.27 36.03 -21.44
CA ILE A 822 -0.92 36.39 -20.67
C ILE A 822 -0.71 36.01 -19.20
N GLU A 823 -1.30 36.79 -18.30
CA GLU A 823 -1.30 36.48 -16.87
C GLU A 823 -2.63 35.83 -16.50
N ILE A 824 -2.56 34.59 -15.97
CA ILE A 824 -3.75 33.78 -15.67
C ILE A 824 -4.13 33.84 -14.19
N ALA A 825 -3.21 34.28 -13.32
CA ALA A 825 -3.43 34.61 -11.91
C ALA A 825 -2.27 35.50 -11.44
N PRO A 826 -2.39 36.21 -10.29
CA PRO A 826 -1.31 37.05 -9.78
C PRO A 826 0.03 36.28 -9.72
N GLY A 827 0.98 36.69 -10.55
CA GLY A 827 2.32 36.07 -10.63
C GLY A 827 2.40 34.74 -11.39
N VAL A 828 1.32 34.28 -12.03
CA VAL A 828 1.29 33.06 -12.86
C VAL A 828 0.99 33.43 -14.31
N LYS A 829 1.93 33.14 -15.20
CA LYS A 829 1.90 33.55 -16.61
C LYS A 829 1.92 32.35 -17.55
N MET A 830 1.31 32.52 -18.72
CA MET A 830 1.39 31.59 -19.85
C MET A 830 1.95 32.33 -21.06
N THR A 831 2.99 31.77 -21.66
CA THR A 831 3.61 32.31 -22.87
C THR A 831 3.23 31.47 -24.07
N PHE A 832 2.95 32.15 -25.17
CA PHE A 832 2.54 31.58 -26.44
C PHE A 832 3.48 32.04 -27.54
N VAL A 833 3.76 31.15 -28.48
CA VAL A 833 4.51 31.42 -29.70
C VAL A 833 3.57 31.38 -30.91
N ARG A 834 3.91 32.18 -31.93
CA ARG A 834 3.08 32.31 -33.11
C ARG A 834 3.40 31.23 -34.14
N ILE A 835 2.36 30.49 -34.54
CA ILE A 835 2.45 29.42 -35.52
C ILE A 835 1.87 29.92 -36.86
N PRO A 836 2.71 30.03 -37.91
CA PRO A 836 2.28 30.52 -39.23
C PRO A 836 1.22 29.63 -39.90
N ALA A 837 0.33 30.24 -40.70
CA ALA A 837 -0.47 29.49 -41.68
C ALA A 837 0.43 28.81 -42.74
N GLY A 838 0.02 27.65 -43.24
CA GLY A 838 0.85 26.86 -44.15
C GLY A 838 0.19 25.60 -44.71
N THR A 839 0.97 24.78 -45.42
CA THR A 839 0.51 23.50 -45.97
C THR A 839 1.63 22.48 -45.86
N PHE A 840 1.34 21.32 -45.28
CA PHE A 840 2.32 20.28 -45.00
C PHE A 840 1.77 18.88 -45.31
N ILE A 841 2.65 17.89 -45.24
CA ILE A 841 2.28 16.48 -45.35
C ILE A 841 2.12 15.93 -43.93
N MET A 842 0.89 15.55 -43.60
CA MET A 842 0.52 14.94 -42.31
C MET A 842 0.58 13.42 -42.42
N GLY A 843 1.11 12.76 -41.38
CA GLY A 843 1.30 11.31 -41.37
C GLY A 843 2.66 10.86 -41.91
N ASN A 844 2.78 9.55 -42.14
CA ASN A 844 3.99 8.94 -42.70
C ASN A 844 3.67 7.60 -43.38
N ASN A 845 3.98 7.47 -44.67
CA ASN A 845 3.71 6.24 -45.44
C ASN A 845 4.68 5.09 -45.17
N HIS A 846 5.83 5.35 -44.54
CA HIS A 846 6.95 4.42 -44.47
C HIS A 846 7.06 3.67 -43.15
N ARG A 847 6.53 4.23 -42.06
CA ARG A 847 6.92 3.85 -40.68
C ARG A 847 5.79 3.55 -39.70
N GLY A 848 4.51 3.58 -40.09
CA GLY A 848 3.48 3.14 -39.14
C GLY A 848 2.14 2.67 -39.68
N LEU A 849 1.46 1.89 -38.84
CA LEU A 849 0.24 1.16 -39.15
C LEU A 849 -1.03 2.03 -39.02
N THR A 850 -1.00 3.09 -38.21
CA THR A 850 -2.19 3.90 -37.84
C THR A 850 -2.11 5.38 -38.26
N ASN A 851 -0.99 5.79 -38.84
CA ASN A 851 -0.60 7.15 -39.24
C ASN A 851 -0.34 7.25 -40.77
N ALA A 852 -0.78 6.25 -41.52
CA ALA A 852 -0.75 6.17 -42.98
C ALA A 852 -2.17 5.89 -43.52
N PRO A 853 -2.51 6.29 -44.76
CA PRO A 853 -1.67 7.07 -45.67
C PRO A 853 -1.54 8.54 -45.28
N GLU A 854 -0.47 9.16 -45.77
CA GLU A 854 -0.21 10.60 -45.69
C GLU A 854 -1.36 11.43 -46.27
N SER A 855 -1.48 12.68 -45.82
CA SER A 855 -2.48 13.63 -46.31
C SER A 855 -1.89 15.03 -46.44
N VAL A 856 -2.22 15.74 -47.55
CA VAL A 856 -1.88 17.17 -47.68
C VAL A 856 -2.84 17.97 -46.81
N VAL A 857 -2.33 18.64 -45.78
CA VAL A 857 -3.15 19.39 -44.82
C VAL A 857 -2.79 20.88 -44.87
N LYS A 858 -3.82 21.73 -44.90
CA LYS A 858 -3.69 23.19 -44.93
C LYS A 858 -4.13 23.79 -43.59
N ILE A 859 -3.21 24.50 -42.94
CA ILE A 859 -3.51 25.39 -41.82
C ILE A 859 -3.85 26.76 -42.40
N SER A 860 -5.13 27.14 -42.33
CA SER A 860 -5.68 28.28 -43.08
C SER A 860 -5.35 29.64 -42.48
N LYS A 861 -5.17 29.72 -41.15
CA LYS A 861 -4.86 30.93 -40.41
C LYS A 861 -3.68 30.69 -39.45
N PRO A 862 -2.87 31.71 -39.16
CA PRO A 862 -1.94 31.62 -38.04
C PRO A 862 -2.71 31.49 -36.73
N PHE A 863 -2.07 30.92 -35.72
CA PHE A 863 -2.62 30.82 -34.37
C PHE A 863 -1.48 30.94 -33.35
N TRP A 864 -1.83 31.14 -32.09
CA TRP A 864 -0.85 31.11 -31.00
C TRP A 864 -0.90 29.75 -30.31
N MET A 865 0.25 29.19 -29.95
CA MET A 865 0.33 27.95 -29.19
C MET A 865 1.17 28.17 -27.94
N SER A 866 0.77 27.60 -26.80
CA SER A 866 1.58 27.70 -25.59
C SER A 866 2.96 27.12 -25.85
N GLU A 867 3.97 27.88 -25.43
CA GLU A 867 5.39 27.60 -25.67
C GLU A 867 5.80 26.22 -25.14
N THR A 868 5.20 25.83 -24.02
CA THR A 868 5.36 24.54 -23.34
C THR A 868 3.99 23.87 -23.15
N GLU A 869 4.00 22.65 -22.64
CA GLU A 869 2.83 22.06 -21.99
C GLU A 869 2.39 22.91 -20.78
N VAL A 870 1.13 22.75 -20.38
CA VAL A 870 0.59 23.41 -19.18
C VAL A 870 1.23 22.80 -17.93
N THR A 871 1.80 23.63 -17.06
CA THR A 871 2.47 23.16 -15.83
C THR A 871 1.50 22.90 -14.68
N ASN A 872 1.93 22.15 -13.67
CA ASN A 872 1.17 21.98 -12.43
C ASN A 872 0.83 23.33 -11.77
N ARG A 873 1.76 24.29 -11.76
CA ARG A 873 1.51 25.65 -11.25
C ARG A 873 0.38 26.34 -12.01
N GLN A 874 0.38 26.24 -13.34
CA GLN A 874 -0.64 26.87 -14.18
C GLN A 874 -2.00 26.17 -14.01
N TYR A 875 -2.03 24.85 -14.00
CA TYR A 875 -3.26 24.07 -13.82
C TYR A 875 -3.89 24.29 -12.44
N ASN A 876 -3.08 24.41 -11.39
CA ASN A 876 -3.57 24.62 -10.02
C ASN A 876 -4.20 26.01 -9.80
N VAL A 877 -4.12 26.93 -10.77
CA VAL A 877 -4.94 28.14 -10.79
C VAL A 877 -6.42 27.81 -11.00
N PHE A 878 -6.72 26.76 -11.77
CA PHE A 878 -8.06 26.25 -12.05
C PHE A 878 -8.53 25.25 -10.98
N ASP A 879 -7.68 24.26 -10.66
CA ASP A 879 -7.98 23.25 -9.64
C ASP A 879 -6.86 23.17 -8.59
N PRO A 880 -6.95 23.93 -7.48
CA PRO A 880 -5.94 23.94 -6.43
C PRO A 880 -5.76 22.60 -5.70
N LYS A 881 -6.68 21.64 -5.88
CA LYS A 881 -6.64 20.32 -5.22
C LYS A 881 -6.01 19.25 -6.11
N HIS A 882 -5.70 19.58 -7.37
CA HIS A 882 -5.08 18.63 -8.28
C HIS A 882 -3.67 18.26 -7.81
N ASP A 883 -3.34 16.98 -7.95
CA ASP A 883 -2.04 16.42 -7.62
C ASP A 883 -1.68 15.42 -8.70
N SER A 884 -0.66 15.73 -9.50
CA SER A 884 -0.10 14.82 -10.50
C SER A 884 0.69 13.66 -9.88
N ARG A 885 0.76 13.55 -8.55
CA ARG A 885 1.26 12.40 -7.79
C ARG A 885 2.75 12.14 -8.04
N PHE A 886 3.09 10.84 -8.11
CA PHE A 886 4.43 10.30 -8.22
C PHE A 886 4.50 9.29 -9.38
N THR A 887 5.71 9.09 -9.89
CA THR A 887 6.07 7.97 -10.76
C THR A 887 6.63 6.85 -9.89
N ALA A 888 6.08 5.65 -10.04
CA ALA A 888 6.45 4.48 -9.24
C ALA A 888 7.92 4.07 -9.45
N GLN A 889 8.55 3.56 -8.40
CA GLN A 889 9.83 2.84 -8.47
C GLN A 889 9.59 1.37 -8.80
N PHE A 890 10.63 0.66 -9.23
CA PHE A 890 10.62 -0.79 -9.36
C PHE A 890 11.48 -1.44 -8.30
N TRP A 891 10.97 -2.55 -7.77
CA TRP A 891 11.50 -3.55 -6.86
C TRP A 891 10.61 -3.54 -5.61
N LYS A 892 11.16 -3.82 -4.44
CA LYS A 892 10.53 -3.68 -3.14
C LYS A 892 11.28 -2.69 -2.23
N ASP A 893 10.79 -2.53 -1.01
CA ASP A 893 11.42 -1.75 0.07
C ASP A 893 11.35 -0.23 -0.13
N HIS A 894 10.25 0.24 -0.75
CA HIS A 894 10.04 1.67 -0.98
C HIS A 894 9.74 2.40 0.34
N VAL A 895 10.49 3.49 0.61
CA VAL A 895 10.25 4.36 1.78
C VAL A 895 9.44 5.61 1.45
N GLY A 896 8.83 5.64 0.27
CA GLY A 896 7.95 6.71 -0.16
C GLY A 896 7.20 6.35 -1.45
N PRO A 897 6.32 7.24 -1.93
CA PRO A 897 5.44 6.97 -3.07
C PRO A 897 6.16 6.97 -4.44
N GLY A 898 7.44 7.31 -4.50
CA GLY A 898 8.26 7.30 -5.72
C GLY A 898 8.79 8.68 -6.12
N TYR A 899 8.99 8.91 -7.41
CA TYR A 899 9.57 10.14 -7.95
C TYR A 899 8.50 11.20 -8.21
N ALA A 900 8.71 12.44 -7.77
CA ALA A 900 7.69 13.50 -7.89
C ALA A 900 7.33 13.81 -9.36
N ALA A 901 6.03 13.82 -9.64
CA ALA A 901 5.43 14.26 -10.92
C ALA A 901 4.57 15.53 -10.75
N ASN A 902 4.54 16.11 -9.54
CA ASN A 902 3.69 17.24 -9.18
C ASN A 902 4.47 18.52 -8.81
N ARG A 903 5.74 18.67 -9.24
CA ARG A 903 6.48 19.91 -8.99
C ARG A 903 5.89 21.06 -9.82
N PRO A 904 5.98 22.33 -9.36
CA PRO A 904 5.29 23.45 -9.99
C PRO A 904 5.56 23.64 -11.48
N GLU A 905 6.80 23.41 -11.94
CA GLU A 905 7.21 23.60 -13.34
C GLU A 905 7.19 22.30 -14.17
N GLN A 906 6.85 21.16 -13.57
CA GLN A 906 6.58 19.94 -14.34
C GLN A 906 5.23 20.11 -15.07
N PRO A 907 5.06 19.50 -16.26
CA PRO A 907 3.78 19.44 -16.93
C PRO A 907 2.73 18.73 -16.06
N VAL A 908 1.49 19.20 -16.14
CA VAL A 908 0.38 18.55 -15.45
C VAL A 908 0.02 17.23 -16.15
N THR A 909 -0.11 16.17 -15.36
CA THR A 909 -0.57 14.83 -15.82
C THR A 909 -1.67 14.28 -14.91
N ARG A 910 -2.17 13.07 -15.22
CA ARG A 910 -3.30 12.41 -14.49
C ARG A 910 -4.60 13.22 -14.51
N ILE A 911 -4.79 13.96 -15.60
CA ILE A 911 -6.02 14.64 -15.94
C ILE A 911 -6.65 13.99 -17.18
N SER A 912 -7.96 14.09 -17.31
CA SER A 912 -8.69 13.68 -18.50
C SER A 912 -8.75 14.78 -19.55
N TRP A 913 -9.05 14.43 -20.79
CA TRP A 913 -9.32 15.42 -21.85
C TRP A 913 -10.46 16.38 -21.49
N ASN A 914 -11.50 15.88 -20.82
CA ASN A 914 -12.60 16.69 -20.31
C ASN A 914 -12.09 17.78 -19.35
N GLN A 915 -11.22 17.42 -18.40
CA GLN A 915 -10.61 18.37 -17.47
C GLN A 915 -9.71 19.39 -18.17
N ALA A 916 -8.90 18.96 -19.14
CA ALA A 916 -8.08 19.88 -19.96
C ALA A 916 -8.95 20.90 -20.71
N THR A 917 -10.10 20.46 -21.22
CA THR A 917 -11.07 21.33 -21.92
C THR A 917 -11.75 22.30 -20.97
N GLU A 918 -12.12 21.88 -19.76
CA GLU A 918 -12.67 22.78 -18.73
C GLU A 918 -11.64 23.82 -18.27
N PHE A 919 -10.36 23.45 -18.14
CA PHE A 919 -9.28 24.41 -17.93
C PHE A 919 -9.24 25.45 -19.05
N CYS A 920 -9.27 25.02 -20.32
CA CYS A 920 -9.28 25.94 -21.46
C CYS A 920 -10.44 26.93 -21.40
N LYS A 921 -11.66 26.47 -21.10
CA LYS A 921 -12.85 27.32 -20.92
C LYS A 921 -12.69 28.32 -19.78
N ALA A 922 -12.20 27.85 -18.63
CA ALA A 922 -12.05 28.68 -17.43
C ALA A 922 -11.01 29.81 -17.65
N ILE A 923 -9.86 29.48 -18.24
CA ILE A 923 -8.83 30.48 -18.54
C ILE A 923 -9.27 31.41 -19.67
N SER A 924 -10.01 30.91 -20.68
CA SER A 924 -10.60 31.75 -21.73
C SER A 924 -11.47 32.85 -21.14
N ALA A 925 -12.41 32.46 -20.27
CA ALA A 925 -13.32 33.38 -19.60
C ALA A 925 -12.57 34.41 -18.74
N LYS A 926 -11.48 34.00 -18.10
CA LYS A 926 -10.67 34.87 -17.23
C LYS A 926 -9.84 35.89 -17.99
N CYS A 927 -9.27 35.49 -19.13
CA CYS A 927 -8.33 36.31 -19.89
C CYS A 927 -8.97 37.06 -21.07
N GLY A 928 -10.23 36.78 -21.41
CA GLY A 928 -10.92 37.42 -22.54
C GLY A 928 -10.35 37.02 -23.90
N VAL A 929 -9.81 35.80 -24.00
CA VAL A 929 -9.26 35.22 -25.23
C VAL A 929 -9.81 33.82 -25.41
N GLU A 930 -10.04 33.38 -26.64
CA GLU A 930 -10.49 32.02 -26.91
C GLU A 930 -9.31 31.05 -26.84
N ILE A 931 -9.21 30.29 -25.75
CA ILE A 931 -8.19 29.27 -25.53
C ILE A 931 -8.84 27.89 -25.69
N THR A 932 -8.22 27.02 -26.49
CA THR A 932 -8.65 25.63 -26.69
C THR A 932 -7.46 24.68 -26.73
N LEU A 933 -7.72 23.38 -26.72
CA LEU A 933 -6.70 22.39 -27.13
C LEU A 933 -6.41 22.51 -28.64
N PRO A 934 -5.18 22.22 -29.11
CA PRO A 934 -4.89 22.17 -30.53
C PRO A 934 -5.68 21.04 -31.21
N THR A 935 -5.98 21.21 -32.49
CA THR A 935 -6.32 20.06 -33.36
C THR A 935 -5.09 19.19 -33.57
N GLU A 936 -5.32 17.93 -33.95
CA GLU A 936 -4.26 17.01 -34.35
C GLU A 936 -3.36 17.60 -35.45
N ALA A 937 -3.97 18.27 -36.43
CA ALA A 937 -3.27 18.91 -37.54
C ALA A 937 -2.46 20.14 -37.10
N GLN A 938 -3.03 20.99 -36.24
CA GLN A 938 -2.30 22.13 -35.66
C GLN A 938 -1.09 21.65 -34.87
N TRP A 939 -1.25 20.58 -34.08
CA TRP A 939 -0.18 20.00 -33.29
C TRP A 939 0.95 19.45 -34.18
N GLU A 940 0.64 18.62 -35.19
CA GLU A 940 1.68 18.03 -36.05
C GLU A 940 2.40 19.10 -36.88
N TRP A 941 1.68 20.10 -37.38
CA TRP A 941 2.27 21.24 -38.07
C TRP A 941 3.26 21.99 -37.18
N ALA A 942 2.84 22.32 -35.96
CA ALA A 942 3.63 22.98 -34.95
C ALA A 942 4.88 22.17 -34.54
N CYS A 943 4.71 20.86 -34.35
CA CYS A 943 5.77 19.92 -33.99
C CYS A 943 6.86 19.85 -35.07
N ARG A 944 6.44 19.66 -36.33
CA ARG A 944 7.35 19.55 -37.47
C ARG A 944 8.15 20.82 -37.71
N SER A 945 7.54 22.00 -37.55
CA SER A 945 8.17 23.31 -37.78
C SER A 945 8.93 23.44 -39.13
N GLY A 946 8.50 22.68 -40.14
CA GLY A 946 9.11 22.61 -41.47
C GLY A 946 9.80 21.30 -41.83
N SER A 947 10.07 20.43 -40.85
CA SER A 947 10.71 19.13 -41.06
C SER A 947 9.76 18.06 -41.60
N ASP A 948 10.21 17.33 -42.62
CA ASP A 948 9.58 16.11 -43.15
C ASP A 948 10.19 14.81 -42.60
N THR A 949 11.15 14.89 -41.67
CA THR A 949 11.74 13.73 -40.99
C THR A 949 10.91 13.29 -39.77
N ASP A 950 11.41 12.32 -38.99
CA ASP A 950 10.71 11.78 -37.81
C ASP A 950 10.60 12.80 -36.67
N PHE A 951 11.62 13.65 -36.52
CA PHE A 951 11.72 14.74 -35.54
C PHE A 951 12.07 16.07 -36.22
N TRP A 952 11.83 17.20 -35.56
CA TRP A 952 12.30 18.50 -36.09
C TRP A 952 13.84 18.59 -36.13
N TYR A 953 14.54 17.77 -35.35
CA TYR A 953 16.00 17.71 -35.25
C TYR A 953 16.64 16.50 -35.97
N GLY A 954 15.87 15.67 -36.68
CA GLY A 954 16.42 14.53 -37.41
C GLY A 954 15.49 13.32 -37.53
N ASP A 955 16.07 12.13 -37.56
CA ASP A 955 15.40 10.83 -37.70
C ASP A 955 15.48 9.96 -36.44
N LEU A 956 14.92 8.74 -36.47
CA LEU A 956 14.98 7.79 -35.35
C LEU A 956 16.38 7.47 -34.79
N ASN A 957 17.46 7.72 -35.52
CA ASN A 957 18.83 7.45 -35.05
C ASN A 957 19.51 8.72 -34.49
N SER A 958 18.79 9.84 -34.45
CA SER A 958 19.34 11.12 -33.98
C SER A 958 19.43 11.14 -32.46
N ASP A 959 20.55 11.64 -31.94
CA ASP A 959 20.74 11.86 -30.50
C ASP A 959 19.80 12.96 -30.01
N PHE A 960 18.80 12.56 -29.21
CA PHE A 960 17.78 13.45 -28.68
C PHE A 960 18.16 14.12 -27.35
N ALA A 961 19.32 13.81 -26.74
CA ALA A 961 19.68 14.23 -25.38
C ALA A 961 19.57 15.75 -25.13
N LYS A 962 19.81 16.57 -26.15
CA LYS A 962 19.73 18.04 -26.06
C LYS A 962 18.37 18.61 -26.45
N ASN A 963 17.52 17.79 -27.06
CA ASN A 963 16.31 18.24 -27.74
C ASN A 963 15.05 17.80 -27.01
N GLU A 964 15.03 16.64 -26.34
CA GLU A 964 13.82 16.04 -25.78
C GLU A 964 14.07 15.13 -24.58
N ASN A 965 13.01 14.87 -23.81
CA ASN A 965 12.96 13.86 -22.73
C ASN A 965 12.20 12.62 -23.20
N LEU A 966 12.92 11.55 -23.53
CA LEU A 966 12.35 10.29 -24.06
C LEU A 966 12.98 9.10 -23.33
N ALA A 967 12.44 7.90 -23.52
CA ALA A 967 12.96 6.71 -22.85
C ALA A 967 14.42 6.43 -23.27
N ASP A 968 15.34 6.70 -22.34
CA ASP A 968 16.78 6.61 -22.56
C ASP A 968 17.45 5.72 -21.48
N GLN A 969 18.79 5.70 -21.44
CA GLN A 969 19.53 4.88 -20.47
C GLN A 969 19.21 5.21 -19.00
N SER A 970 18.69 6.40 -18.69
CA SER A 970 18.40 6.82 -17.31
C SER A 970 17.29 5.95 -16.67
N LEU A 971 16.41 5.35 -17.46
CA LEU A 971 15.36 4.44 -16.99
C LEU A 971 15.91 3.19 -16.26
N ARG A 972 17.20 2.87 -16.44
CA ARG A 972 17.90 1.83 -15.65
C ARG A 972 17.87 2.13 -14.14
N LYS A 973 17.73 3.40 -13.76
CA LYS A 973 17.67 3.85 -12.37
C LYS A 973 16.28 3.71 -11.72
N MET A 974 15.26 3.28 -12.48
CA MET A 974 13.93 3.00 -11.94
C MET A 974 13.94 1.79 -10.99
N ALA A 975 14.81 0.82 -11.25
CA ALA A 975 15.05 -0.30 -10.36
C ALA A 975 15.86 0.16 -9.15
N VAL A 976 15.31 -0.02 -7.95
CA VAL A 976 15.94 0.37 -6.68
C VAL A 976 16.14 -0.83 -5.74
N SER A 977 16.97 -0.68 -4.71
CA SER A 977 17.09 -1.69 -3.64
C SER A 977 17.59 -1.09 -2.32
N GLY A 978 17.23 -1.72 -1.20
CA GLY A 978 17.66 -1.36 0.15
C GLY A 978 16.63 -0.54 0.93
N VAL A 979 16.87 -0.41 2.25
CA VAL A 979 15.99 0.29 3.22
C VAL A 979 15.91 1.81 2.98
N ASP A 980 16.80 2.37 2.15
CA ASP A 980 16.68 3.71 1.57
C ASP A 980 16.95 3.57 0.06
N PRO A 981 15.91 3.26 -0.75
CA PRO A 981 16.04 2.66 -2.06
C PRO A 981 16.96 3.47 -2.97
N GLN A 982 18.10 2.88 -3.32
CA GLN A 982 19.04 3.42 -4.29
C GLN A 982 18.97 2.65 -5.60
N PRO A 983 19.28 3.27 -6.76
CA PRO A 983 19.38 2.58 -8.03
C PRO A 983 20.21 1.31 -7.94
N VAL A 984 19.68 0.20 -8.45
CA VAL A 984 20.34 -1.10 -8.45
C VAL A 984 21.64 -1.01 -9.27
N ALA A 985 22.76 -1.43 -8.68
CA ALA A 985 24.04 -1.51 -9.38
C ALA A 985 24.01 -2.58 -10.49
N GLU A 986 24.67 -2.33 -11.63
CA GLU A 986 24.71 -3.28 -12.75
C GLU A 986 25.26 -4.66 -12.39
N SER A 987 26.11 -4.73 -11.36
CA SER A 987 26.66 -5.99 -10.83
C SER A 987 25.67 -6.81 -10.00
N ASN A 988 24.51 -6.25 -9.65
CA ASN A 988 23.48 -6.94 -8.89
C ASN A 988 22.69 -7.88 -9.81
N TRP A 989 22.45 -9.10 -9.35
CA TRP A 989 21.77 -10.14 -10.13
C TRP A 989 20.35 -9.75 -10.58
N VAL A 990 19.67 -8.87 -9.83
CA VAL A 990 18.30 -8.42 -10.15
C VAL A 990 18.27 -7.41 -11.30
N TYR A 991 19.41 -6.76 -11.59
CA TYR A 991 19.49 -5.65 -12.53
C TYR A 991 18.89 -6.01 -13.90
N LYS A 992 19.34 -7.13 -14.49
CA LYS A 992 18.86 -7.61 -15.81
C LYS A 992 17.34 -7.87 -15.87
N TYR A 993 16.71 -8.14 -14.73
CA TYR A 993 15.28 -8.43 -14.67
C TYR A 993 14.43 -7.18 -14.42
N TYR A 994 14.95 -6.16 -13.73
CA TYR A 994 14.17 -4.99 -13.28
C TYR A 994 14.48 -3.71 -14.06
N THR A 995 15.52 -3.69 -14.88
CA THR A 995 15.77 -2.61 -15.87
C THR A 995 15.18 -2.96 -17.23
N TYR A 996 13.93 -3.44 -17.28
CA TYR A 996 13.33 -4.01 -18.49
C TYR A 996 12.62 -2.99 -19.39
N MET A 997 12.39 -1.75 -18.93
CA MET A 997 11.65 -0.75 -19.72
C MET A 997 12.32 -0.53 -21.08
N PRO A 998 11.56 -0.63 -22.20
CA PRO A 998 12.07 -0.31 -23.54
C PRO A 998 12.62 1.12 -23.59
N ARG A 999 13.82 1.30 -24.14
CA ARG A 999 14.56 2.58 -24.14
C ARG A 999 15.66 2.61 -25.20
N GLU A 1000 16.16 3.80 -25.51
CA GLU A 1000 17.37 4.01 -26.31
C GLU A 1000 18.61 4.04 -25.40
N ASP A 1001 19.37 2.95 -25.37
CA ASP A 1001 20.52 2.81 -24.47
C ASP A 1001 21.73 3.68 -24.88
N SER A 1002 21.77 4.19 -26.10
CA SER A 1002 22.88 5.04 -26.58
C SER A 1002 22.78 6.51 -26.18
N VAL A 1003 21.63 6.94 -25.64
CA VAL A 1003 21.33 8.35 -25.34
C VAL A 1003 21.22 8.57 -23.82
N ASN A 1004 21.57 9.77 -23.35
CA ASN A 1004 21.35 10.24 -21.97
C ASN A 1004 20.95 11.71 -21.97
N ASP A 1005 19.68 11.99 -21.72
CA ASP A 1005 19.12 13.33 -21.66
C ASP A 1005 19.26 13.98 -20.26
N GLY A 1006 19.74 13.21 -19.28
CA GLY A 1006 20.01 13.66 -17.92
C GLY A 1006 18.77 13.77 -17.02
N THR A 1007 17.59 13.32 -17.46
CA THR A 1007 16.35 13.23 -16.68
C THR A 1007 15.82 11.80 -16.68
N MET A 1008 15.43 11.29 -15.51
CA MET A 1008 14.89 9.94 -15.41
C MET A 1008 13.37 9.84 -15.60
N THR A 1009 12.65 10.90 -15.23
CA THR A 1009 11.18 10.95 -15.29
C THR A 1009 10.76 12.28 -15.90
N ILE A 1010 9.55 12.75 -15.59
CA ILE A 1010 9.04 14.05 -16.03
C ILE A 1010 10.00 15.18 -15.63
N ALA A 1011 10.42 15.97 -16.62
CA ALA A 1011 11.28 17.15 -16.44
C ALA A 1011 10.43 18.39 -16.16
N ASP A 1012 11.07 19.44 -15.63
CA ASP A 1012 10.49 20.78 -15.72
C ASP A 1012 10.41 21.17 -17.21
N VAL A 1013 9.33 21.87 -17.60
CA VAL A 1013 9.13 22.28 -18.99
C VAL A 1013 10.24 23.21 -19.50
N ALA A 1014 10.45 23.22 -20.82
CA ALA A 1014 11.48 24.04 -21.49
C ALA A 1014 12.91 23.79 -21.00
N LYS A 1015 13.21 22.56 -20.57
CA LYS A 1015 14.57 22.13 -20.21
C LYS A 1015 15.46 21.91 -21.44
N TYR A 1016 14.88 21.48 -22.56
CA TYR A 1016 15.59 21.08 -23.77
C TYR A 1016 15.52 22.15 -24.87
N ALA A 1017 16.16 21.92 -26.02
CA ALA A 1017 16.16 22.88 -27.12
C ALA A 1017 14.76 23.01 -27.75
N PRO A 1018 14.31 24.24 -28.08
CA PRO A 1018 13.07 24.43 -28.80
C PRO A 1018 13.23 24.17 -30.30
N ASN A 1019 12.12 23.88 -30.97
CA ASN A 1019 12.08 23.80 -32.43
C ASN A 1019 12.19 25.19 -33.10
N ALA A 1020 12.12 25.24 -34.43
CA ALA A 1020 12.35 26.48 -35.19
C ALA A 1020 11.34 27.61 -34.91
N TRP A 1021 10.19 27.32 -34.30
CA TRP A 1021 9.20 28.33 -33.88
C TRP A 1021 9.23 28.65 -32.39
N GLY A 1022 10.18 28.09 -31.64
CA GLY A 1022 10.30 28.34 -30.20
C GLY A 1022 9.37 27.48 -29.34
N LEU A 1023 8.84 26.36 -29.87
CA LEU A 1023 8.09 25.38 -29.07
C LEU A 1023 9.04 24.37 -28.43
N TYR A 1024 8.81 24.07 -27.17
CA TYR A 1024 9.55 23.08 -26.39
C TYR A 1024 8.75 21.79 -26.23
N ASP A 1025 9.48 20.71 -25.96
CA ASP A 1025 8.93 19.42 -25.50
C ASP A 1025 7.87 18.85 -26.48
N MET A 1026 8.07 19.05 -27.79
CA MET A 1026 7.08 18.66 -28.80
C MET A 1026 7.13 17.16 -29.12
N HIS A 1027 8.20 16.46 -28.74
CA HIS A 1027 8.35 15.03 -29.01
C HIS A 1027 8.44 14.18 -27.73
N GLY A 1028 8.78 14.77 -26.58
CA GLY A 1028 8.98 14.06 -25.32
C GLY A 1028 8.35 14.75 -24.10
N ASN A 1029 8.88 14.41 -22.92
CA ASN A 1029 8.40 14.82 -21.59
C ASN A 1029 7.04 14.21 -21.22
N VAL A 1030 5.94 14.72 -21.78
CA VAL A 1030 4.61 14.09 -21.69
C VAL A 1030 3.89 14.15 -23.04
N ALA A 1031 3.14 13.09 -23.35
CA ALA A 1031 2.29 13.13 -24.54
C ALA A 1031 1.11 14.09 -24.30
N GLU A 1032 0.46 14.57 -25.35
CA GLU A 1032 -0.48 15.69 -25.24
C GLU A 1032 -1.85 15.41 -25.84
N PHE A 1033 -2.90 15.76 -25.10
CA PHE A 1033 -4.26 15.78 -25.62
C PHE A 1033 -4.46 16.82 -26.73
N THR A 1034 -5.18 16.42 -27.78
CA THR A 1034 -5.70 17.31 -28.83
C THR A 1034 -7.23 17.32 -28.78
N ARG A 1035 -7.90 18.33 -29.35
CA ARG A 1035 -9.38 18.34 -29.45
C ARG A 1035 -9.93 17.39 -30.51
N THR A 1036 -9.07 16.79 -31.34
CA THR A 1036 -9.49 15.93 -32.45
C THR A 1036 -9.91 14.54 -31.95
N THR A 1037 -11.06 14.08 -32.42
CA THR A 1037 -11.54 12.70 -32.20
C THR A 1037 -10.73 11.72 -33.05
N TYR A 1038 -10.32 10.60 -32.46
CA TYR A 1038 -9.49 9.60 -33.11
C TYR A 1038 -10.24 8.90 -34.25
N ALA A 1039 -9.63 8.88 -35.43
CA ALA A 1039 -10.17 8.22 -36.62
C ALA A 1039 -9.06 7.64 -37.52
N PRO A 1040 -9.35 6.59 -38.30
CA PRO A 1040 -8.41 6.01 -39.26
C PRO A 1040 -7.96 7.04 -40.32
N TYR A 1041 -6.72 6.91 -40.78
CA TYR A 1041 -6.20 7.68 -41.91
C TYR A 1041 -6.71 7.13 -43.26
N PRO A 1042 -6.71 7.91 -44.37
CA PRO A 1042 -6.17 9.27 -44.51
C PRO A 1042 -6.88 10.29 -43.63
N TYR A 1043 -6.15 11.31 -43.20
CA TYR A 1043 -6.71 12.39 -42.39
C TYR A 1043 -7.77 13.15 -43.20
N LYS A 1044 -8.99 13.23 -42.64
CA LYS A 1044 -10.16 13.87 -43.28
C LYS A 1044 -10.69 15.11 -42.52
N GLY A 1045 -9.92 15.64 -41.57
CA GLY A 1045 -10.39 16.66 -40.63
C GLY A 1045 -11.05 16.05 -39.38
N GLU A 1046 -11.77 16.87 -38.61
CA GLU A 1046 -12.42 16.43 -37.38
C GLU A 1046 -13.68 15.59 -37.70
N PRO A 1047 -13.75 14.31 -37.28
CA PRO A 1047 -14.97 13.53 -37.41
C PRO A 1047 -15.99 13.98 -36.35
N ALA A 1048 -17.28 13.93 -36.70
CA ALA A 1048 -18.35 14.50 -35.87
C ALA A 1048 -18.69 13.68 -34.61
N VAL A 1049 -18.24 12.41 -34.49
CA VAL A 1049 -18.69 11.48 -33.45
C VAL A 1049 -17.53 10.58 -32.98
N GLY A 1050 -17.37 10.44 -31.66
CA GLY A 1050 -16.43 9.50 -31.03
C GLY A 1050 -15.86 10.01 -29.69
N ASP A 1051 -15.71 9.09 -28.74
CA ASP A 1051 -15.24 9.40 -27.38
C ASP A 1051 -13.72 9.30 -27.23
N ASP A 1052 -13.04 8.59 -28.11
CA ASP A 1052 -11.57 8.52 -28.17
C ASP A 1052 -10.98 9.82 -28.70
N LYS A 1053 -10.04 10.39 -27.95
CA LYS A 1053 -9.36 11.64 -28.28
C LYS A 1053 -7.92 11.37 -28.68
N VAL A 1054 -7.48 12.03 -29.75
CA VAL A 1054 -6.13 11.86 -30.26
C VAL A 1054 -5.14 12.47 -29.27
N ILE A 1055 -4.08 11.70 -29.01
CA ILE A 1055 -2.92 12.10 -28.24
C ILE A 1055 -1.72 12.08 -29.17
N ARG A 1056 -0.91 13.14 -29.08
CA ARG A 1056 0.30 13.35 -29.89
C ARG A 1056 1.55 13.46 -29.02
N GLY A 1057 2.71 13.32 -29.66
CA GLY A 1057 4.00 13.32 -28.98
C GLY A 1057 4.28 12.04 -28.20
N GLY A 1058 5.51 11.95 -27.69
CA GLY A 1058 5.95 10.93 -26.75
C GLY A 1058 5.98 11.46 -25.32
N ALA A 1059 6.34 10.60 -24.39
CA ALA A 1059 6.62 10.96 -23.00
C ALA A 1059 8.00 10.44 -22.59
N TRP A 1060 8.46 10.81 -21.39
CA TRP A 1060 9.72 10.35 -20.79
C TRP A 1060 9.91 8.81 -20.78
N ASP A 1061 8.82 8.04 -20.80
CA ASP A 1061 8.80 6.57 -20.83
C ASP A 1061 8.55 5.99 -22.24
N SER A 1062 8.52 6.85 -23.28
CA SER A 1062 8.27 6.45 -24.66
C SER A 1062 9.57 6.22 -25.42
N HIS A 1063 9.73 5.02 -25.98
CA HIS A 1063 10.79 4.76 -26.96
C HIS A 1063 10.71 5.78 -28.12
N PRO A 1064 11.83 6.26 -28.70
CA PRO A 1064 11.82 7.33 -29.73
C PRO A 1064 10.85 7.13 -30.91
N LYS A 1065 10.66 5.88 -31.36
CA LYS A 1065 9.65 5.50 -32.37
C LYS A 1065 8.22 5.97 -32.04
N ASN A 1066 7.90 6.10 -30.75
CA ASN A 1066 6.62 6.54 -30.20
C ASN A 1066 6.62 8.05 -29.83
N GLY A 1067 7.69 8.80 -30.14
CA GLY A 1067 7.78 10.26 -29.95
C GLY A 1067 7.86 11.06 -31.26
N THR A 1068 7.76 10.41 -32.41
CA THR A 1068 7.87 11.06 -33.73
C THR A 1068 6.73 12.05 -33.97
N ALA A 1069 6.95 13.03 -34.88
CA ALA A 1069 5.97 14.07 -35.19
C ALA A 1069 4.60 13.52 -35.62
N TYR A 1070 4.59 12.36 -36.27
CA TYR A 1070 3.40 11.71 -36.81
C TYR A 1070 2.82 10.64 -35.87
N PHE A 1071 3.49 10.30 -34.77
CA PHE A 1071 3.00 9.27 -33.85
C PHE A 1071 1.70 9.75 -33.21
N ARG A 1072 0.76 8.81 -33.07
CA ARG A 1072 -0.56 9.08 -32.50
C ARG A 1072 -1.06 7.87 -31.72
N LYS A 1073 -1.72 8.14 -30.61
CA LYS A 1073 -2.49 7.17 -29.81
C LYS A 1073 -3.83 7.81 -29.41
N SER A 1074 -4.68 7.07 -28.70
CA SER A 1074 -5.92 7.61 -28.16
C SER A 1074 -6.23 7.11 -26.76
N TYR A 1075 -6.96 7.94 -26.02
CA TYR A 1075 -7.64 7.57 -24.78
C TYR A 1075 -9.06 8.14 -24.80
N LEU A 1076 -9.94 7.56 -23.99
CA LEU A 1076 -11.29 8.08 -23.81
C LEU A 1076 -11.26 9.49 -23.22
N ALA A 1077 -12.24 10.32 -23.58
CA ALA A 1077 -12.30 11.72 -23.12
C ALA A 1077 -12.29 11.91 -21.59
N TRP A 1078 -12.74 10.91 -20.84
CA TRP A 1078 -12.78 10.90 -19.37
C TRP A 1078 -11.60 10.14 -18.72
N GLN A 1079 -10.75 9.46 -19.51
CA GLN A 1079 -9.64 8.65 -18.99
C GLN A 1079 -8.44 9.54 -18.63
N PRO A 1080 -7.98 9.54 -17.36
CA PRO A 1080 -6.71 10.13 -16.99
C PRO A 1080 -5.55 9.17 -17.30
N ALA A 1081 -4.37 9.72 -17.62
CA ALA A 1081 -3.14 8.94 -17.80
C ALA A 1081 -1.93 9.62 -17.12
N ASN A 1082 -1.00 8.83 -16.61
CA ASN A 1082 0.15 9.31 -15.82
C ASN A 1082 1.23 10.02 -16.65
N ASN A 1083 1.27 9.78 -17.96
CA ASN A 1083 2.25 10.31 -18.90
C ASN A 1083 1.61 11.16 -20.02
N VAL A 1084 0.39 11.65 -19.81
CA VAL A 1084 -0.32 12.55 -20.73
C VAL A 1084 -0.67 13.86 -20.03
N GLY A 1085 -0.22 14.97 -20.62
CA GLY A 1085 -0.62 16.33 -20.30
C GLY A 1085 -1.33 16.98 -21.48
N PHE A 1086 -1.14 18.29 -21.63
CA PHE A 1086 -1.71 19.04 -22.75
C PHE A 1086 -1.03 20.40 -22.92
N ARG A 1087 -1.18 20.96 -24.11
CA ARG A 1087 -0.88 22.35 -24.43
C ARG A 1087 -2.12 23.05 -24.98
N VAL A 1088 -2.09 24.37 -25.08
CA VAL A 1088 -3.26 25.15 -25.48
C VAL A 1088 -2.94 26.11 -26.64
N VAL A 1089 -3.96 26.49 -27.39
CA VAL A 1089 -3.86 27.44 -28.51
C VAL A 1089 -4.82 28.61 -28.32
N ILE A 1090 -4.49 29.77 -28.92
CA ILE A 1090 -5.41 30.89 -29.12
C ILE A 1090 -5.62 31.05 -30.63
N GLU A 1091 -6.88 30.91 -31.05
CA GLU A 1091 -7.29 31.07 -32.46
C GLU A 1091 -7.32 32.56 -32.86
N GLU A 1092 -7.08 32.86 -34.15
CA GLU A 1092 -7.16 34.22 -34.74
C GLU A 1092 -8.34 34.43 -35.70
#